data_AF-A0AA42ZY69-F1
#
_entry.id   AF-A0AA42ZY69-F1
#
_cell.length_a   1.000
_cell.length_b   1.000
_cell.length_c   1.000
_cell.angle_alpha   90.00
_cell.angle_beta   90.00
_cell.angle_gamma   90.00
#
_symmetry.space_group_name_H-M   'P 1'
#
loop_
_entity.id
_entity.type
_entity.pdbx_description
1 polymer ?
#
loop_
_entity_poly.entity_id
_entity_poly.type
_entity_poly.pdbx_seq_one_letter_code
_entity_poly.pdbx_strand_id
1 'polypeptide(L)'
;MCLNTTFLCTLNAAGLALAMAFPVHGLADELRHYDWLTAGKVSGSHIRVIKDDGTRITDFEFNDRGRGPKIHEQIRTGEDGLPISLRVSGHSYMGAPADETFVVNDGVASWSSTLEQGKAQEGAFYWASEGTLEQIALLARVLLASEDGQVDLLPAGKAGIRKVAEHENAVLYAISGLDLMPRYIWLDGQGELYALSGGWMGLAPRGESEILPVLQEIQDREEKNYHRALAETLATPLPANWLIRNVSVVDVENGSLKPGQLVAVSNGRIVRVTDDKGIDLPVYGDLQPRIIDGQGQVLIPGLWDMHTHLSLEDGLQHIAAGVTHVRDLGNDPQRLSEIRASFDSGEVIGPWTTAAGFIDRKSPYSAPTGSLAESLGDALDMVNEYAAAGYPQVKIYSSIEPAWVKPLADSIHGKNMRLSGHIPSFMTAQQAVIDGFDEIQHINMLFLNFLAGPKDDTRTPLRFSLVAEKAGSLDLDSPAVIEFIALLKNRGVVIDPTVTIFDSMFRHRSGELDPSYAMVAKHMPPSVQRGMLAGDLDITDENVDLYARSADALLKMIARLHRAGVPLVAGTDAMAGFTLHRELELYQQAGIGHADVLRIATLGAAKVAGMEAESGSISVGKKADFVLLAGNPLEDISAVRLPLAVFKGNRWYEPARLYEAIGVRPFTR
;
A
#
# COMPACT_ATOMS: atom_id res chain seq x y z
N MET A 1 76.54 10.60 -32.50
CA MET A 1 77.41 10.85 -31.32
C MET A 1 76.99 9.84 -30.26
N CYS A 2 77.47 8.60 -30.28
CA CYS A 2 78.81 8.10 -29.89
C CYS A 2 79.23 8.56 -28.50
N LEU A 3 79.22 7.62 -27.53
CA LEU A 3 80.37 7.09 -26.78
C LEU A 3 79.82 6.32 -25.54
N ASN A 4 80.01 5.01 -25.36
CA ASN A 4 81.22 4.30 -24.87
C ASN A 4 81.75 4.90 -23.55
N THR A 5 82.12 4.20 -22.47
CA THR A 5 82.50 2.78 -22.26
C THR A 5 82.71 2.53 -20.75
N THR A 6 82.34 1.34 -20.29
CA THR A 6 83.01 0.42 -19.34
C THR A 6 84.07 0.92 -18.34
N PHE A 7 83.91 0.53 -17.07
CA PHE A 7 85.03 0.09 -16.22
C PHE A 7 84.58 -1.10 -15.32
N LEU A 8 85.33 -2.20 -15.41
CA LEU A 8 85.28 -3.37 -14.54
C LEU A 8 86.07 -3.10 -13.25
N CYS A 9 85.57 -3.59 -12.12
CA CYS A 9 86.41 -4.10 -11.03
C CYS A 9 85.65 -5.22 -10.31
N THR A 10 86.20 -6.43 -10.36
CA THR A 10 85.73 -7.65 -9.69
C THR A 10 86.27 -7.73 -8.27
N LEU A 11 85.42 -8.05 -7.28
CA LEU A 11 85.83 -8.77 -6.07
C LEU A 11 84.65 -9.54 -5.48
N ASN A 12 84.99 -10.75 -5.03
CA ASN A 12 84.13 -11.90 -4.79
C ASN A 12 83.55 -11.93 -3.35
N ALA A 13 82.39 -12.58 -3.25
CA ALA A 13 81.90 -13.42 -2.14
C ALA A 13 81.56 -12.78 -0.78
N ALA A 14 80.27 -12.77 -0.44
CA ALA A 14 79.67 -13.64 0.59
C ALA A 14 78.17 -13.34 0.71
N GLY A 15 77.33 -14.37 0.74
CA GLY A 15 75.89 -14.27 0.63
C GLY A 15 75.18 -13.62 1.82
N LEU A 16 74.05 -12.99 1.51
CA LEU A 16 72.88 -12.91 2.39
C LEU A 16 71.66 -12.89 1.45
N ALA A 17 70.92 -13.99 1.42
CA ALA A 17 69.62 -14.02 0.76
C ALA A 17 68.66 -13.16 1.60
N LEU A 18 68.43 -11.92 1.18
CA LEU A 18 67.32 -11.12 1.68
C LEU A 18 66.05 -11.69 1.06
N ALA A 19 65.36 -12.55 1.81
CA ALA A 19 63.97 -12.87 1.52
C ALA A 19 63.17 -11.56 1.60
N MET A 20 62.75 -11.01 0.46
CA MET A 20 61.68 -10.02 0.44
C MET A 20 60.41 -10.74 0.89
N ALA A 21 60.12 -10.67 2.19
CA ALA A 21 58.79 -10.94 2.69
C ALA A 21 57.87 -9.83 2.14
N PHE A 22 57.10 -10.15 1.11
CA PHE A 22 55.89 -9.40 0.83
C PHE A 22 55.00 -9.52 2.07
N PRO A 23 54.56 -8.43 2.71
CA PRO A 23 53.54 -8.54 3.71
C PRO A 23 52.26 -8.97 3.00
N VAL A 24 51.92 -10.25 3.14
CA VAL A 24 50.55 -10.72 2.93
C VAL A 24 49.74 -10.01 4.01
N HIS A 25 49.21 -8.83 3.67
CA HIS A 25 48.11 -8.27 4.42
C HIS A 25 46.96 -9.24 4.15
N GLY A 26 46.65 -10.10 5.11
CA GLY A 26 45.32 -10.69 5.16
C GLY A 26 44.36 -9.51 5.17
N LEU A 27 43.57 -9.37 4.12
CA LEU A 27 42.48 -8.43 4.11
C LEU A 27 41.53 -8.90 5.22
N ALA A 28 41.14 -7.99 6.09
CA ALA A 28 40.19 -8.31 7.15
C ALA A 28 38.79 -8.27 6.54
N ASP A 29 37.90 -9.18 6.97
CA ASP A 29 36.48 -9.14 6.63
C ASP A 29 35.93 -7.70 6.82
N GLU A 30 35.24 -7.17 5.81
CA GLU A 30 34.60 -5.86 5.90
C GLU A 30 33.28 -5.99 6.65
N LEU A 31 33.26 -5.55 7.92
CA LEU A 31 32.08 -5.51 8.77
C LEU A 31 31.44 -4.12 8.74
N ARG A 32 30.14 -4.06 8.39
CA ARG A 32 29.31 -2.86 8.53
C ARG A 32 28.11 -3.11 9.43
N HIS A 33 27.84 -2.15 10.32
CA HIS A 33 26.67 -2.14 11.18
C HIS A 33 25.76 -0.98 10.82
N TYR A 34 24.48 -1.29 10.65
CA TYR A 34 23.43 -0.30 10.46
C TYR A 34 22.40 -0.45 11.57
N ASP A 35 21.83 0.66 11.99
CA ASP A 35 20.68 0.68 12.87
C ASP A 35 19.41 0.79 12.00
N TRP A 36 18.41 -0.03 12.32
CA TRP A 36 17.07 0.11 11.74
C TRP A 36 16.22 0.95 12.67
N LEU A 37 15.58 1.97 12.12
CA LEU A 37 14.78 2.93 12.85
C LEU A 37 13.30 2.79 12.49
N THR A 38 12.45 2.81 13.52
CA THR A 38 11.00 2.96 13.41
C THR A 38 10.58 4.21 14.17
N ALA A 39 9.92 5.15 13.49
CA ALA A 39 9.52 6.46 14.03
C ALA A 39 10.69 7.18 14.74
N GLY A 40 11.87 7.19 14.09
CA GLY A 40 13.08 7.83 14.60
C GLY A 40 13.78 7.13 15.77
N LYS A 41 13.34 5.92 16.16
CA LYS A 41 13.95 5.14 17.25
C LYS A 41 14.53 3.85 16.72
N VAL A 42 15.71 3.47 17.21
CA VAL A 42 16.32 2.17 16.90
C VAL A 42 15.39 1.05 17.39
N SER A 43 14.95 0.21 16.46
CA SER A 43 14.04 -0.92 16.68
C SER A 43 14.60 -2.23 16.13
N GLY A 44 15.75 -2.18 15.47
CA GLY A 44 16.39 -3.31 14.83
C GLY A 44 17.79 -3.02 14.33
N SER A 45 18.32 -3.92 13.52
CA SER A 45 19.65 -3.79 12.93
C SER A 45 19.75 -4.50 11.60
N HIS A 46 20.70 -4.05 10.78
CA HIS A 46 21.21 -4.75 9.62
C HIS A 46 22.73 -4.85 9.78
N ILE A 47 23.26 -6.07 9.83
CA ILE A 47 24.69 -6.32 10.03
C ILE A 47 25.19 -7.06 8.81
N ARG A 48 26.21 -6.51 8.16
CA ARG A 48 26.78 -7.07 6.93
C ARG A 48 28.26 -7.37 7.11
N VAL A 49 28.68 -8.54 6.65
CA VAL A 49 30.08 -8.97 6.55
C VAL A 49 30.40 -9.32 5.11
N ILE A 50 31.43 -8.72 4.53
CA ILE A 50 32.00 -9.13 3.24
C ILE A 50 33.31 -9.87 3.53
N LYS A 51 33.36 -11.14 3.11
CA LYS A 51 34.54 -12.01 3.23
C LYS A 51 35.53 -11.77 2.10
N ASP A 52 36.76 -12.21 2.31
CA ASP A 52 37.84 -12.18 1.31
C ASP A 52 37.49 -12.84 -0.03
N ASP A 53 36.65 -13.87 -0.02
CA ASP A 53 36.20 -14.58 -1.22
C ASP A 53 35.01 -13.90 -1.93
N GLY A 54 34.64 -12.69 -1.50
CA GLY A 54 33.52 -11.92 -2.02
C GLY A 54 32.15 -12.37 -1.47
N THR A 55 32.10 -13.39 -0.61
CA THR A 55 30.87 -13.81 0.05
C THR A 55 30.36 -12.71 0.97
N ARG A 56 29.08 -12.38 0.85
CA ARG A 56 28.37 -11.40 1.69
C ARG A 56 27.44 -12.14 2.63
N ILE A 57 27.54 -11.84 3.91
CA ILE A 57 26.68 -12.40 4.97
C ILE A 57 25.95 -11.26 5.64
N THR A 58 24.63 -11.38 5.74
CA THR A 58 23.77 -10.34 6.29
C THR A 58 22.80 -10.92 7.31
N ASP A 59 22.73 -10.27 8.47
CA ASP A 59 21.68 -10.49 9.47
C ASP A 59 20.80 -9.23 9.54
N PHE A 60 19.50 -9.39 9.30
CA PHE A 60 18.52 -8.31 9.33
C PHE A 60 17.37 -8.65 10.26
N GLU A 61 17.10 -7.78 11.24
CA GLU A 61 15.94 -7.90 12.12
C GLU A 61 15.44 -6.55 12.61
N PHE A 62 14.13 -6.45 12.89
CA PHE A 62 13.56 -5.35 13.66
C PHE A 62 12.27 -5.78 14.36
N ASN A 63 11.79 -4.98 15.31
CA ASN A 63 10.51 -5.21 15.98
C ASN A 63 9.52 -4.07 15.71
N ASP A 64 8.37 -4.40 15.12
CA ASP A 64 7.16 -3.56 15.11
C ASP A 64 6.05 -4.25 15.93
N ARG A 65 5.91 -3.87 17.21
CA ARG A 65 4.79 -4.27 18.07
C ARG A 65 4.61 -5.80 18.16
N GLY A 66 5.72 -6.53 18.26
CA GLY A 66 5.71 -8.00 18.31
C GLY A 66 5.70 -8.70 16.95
N ARG A 67 5.80 -7.94 15.85
CA ARG A 67 6.04 -8.43 14.48
C ARG A 67 7.42 -7.99 14.02
N GLY A 68 7.93 -8.58 12.95
CA GLY A 68 9.19 -8.17 12.37
C GLY A 68 9.98 -9.34 11.79
N PRO A 69 10.75 -9.11 10.72
CA PRO A 69 11.57 -10.14 10.13
C PRO A 69 12.76 -10.45 11.05
N LYS A 70 13.27 -11.67 10.94
CA LYS A 70 14.61 -12.04 11.39
C LYS A 70 15.21 -12.94 10.34
N ILE A 71 16.00 -12.36 9.46
CA ILE A 71 16.52 -12.98 8.25
C ILE A 71 18.04 -13.05 8.33
N HIS A 72 18.56 -14.24 8.07
CA HIS A 72 19.96 -14.50 7.82
C HIS A 72 20.14 -14.82 6.33
N GLU A 73 21.04 -14.12 5.67
CA GLU A 73 21.29 -14.24 4.25
C GLU A 73 22.79 -14.40 3.97
N GLN A 74 23.12 -15.28 3.03
CA GLN A 74 24.45 -15.44 2.49
C GLN A 74 24.38 -15.40 0.97
N ILE A 75 25.13 -14.50 0.34
CA ILE A 75 25.22 -14.34 -1.11
C ILE A 75 26.67 -14.46 -1.56
N ARG A 76 26.90 -15.18 -2.65
CA ARG A 76 28.16 -15.17 -3.39
C ARG A 76 27.88 -14.76 -4.82
N THR A 77 28.70 -13.86 -5.34
CA THR A 77 28.58 -13.33 -6.70
C THR A 77 29.68 -13.88 -7.61
N GLY A 78 29.43 -13.90 -8.92
CA GLY A 78 30.45 -14.08 -9.95
C GLY A 78 31.31 -12.83 -10.14
N GLU A 79 32.27 -12.90 -11.08
CA GLU A 79 33.13 -11.76 -11.44
C GLU A 79 32.33 -10.61 -12.08
N ASP A 80 31.20 -10.92 -12.70
CA ASP A 80 30.24 -9.97 -13.28
C ASP A 80 29.30 -9.35 -12.24
N GLY A 81 29.43 -9.73 -10.96
CA GLY A 81 28.59 -9.27 -9.87
C GLY A 81 27.22 -9.96 -9.78
N LEU A 82 26.87 -10.86 -10.70
CA LEU A 82 25.61 -11.61 -10.62
C LEU A 82 25.66 -12.63 -9.47
N PRO A 83 24.56 -12.85 -8.74
CA PRO A 83 24.50 -13.94 -7.77
C PRO A 83 24.78 -15.28 -8.44
N ILE A 84 25.64 -16.10 -7.84
CA ILE A 84 25.91 -17.49 -8.25
C ILE A 84 25.52 -18.50 -7.17
N SER A 85 25.39 -18.04 -5.92
CA SER A 85 24.71 -18.79 -4.86
C SER A 85 24.10 -17.85 -3.84
N LEU A 86 22.91 -18.18 -3.36
CA LEU A 86 22.23 -17.48 -2.27
C LEU A 86 21.55 -18.49 -1.34
N ARG A 87 21.64 -18.23 -0.03
CA ARG A 87 20.89 -18.92 1.01
C ARG A 87 20.26 -17.86 1.92
N VAL A 88 18.95 -17.95 2.08
CA VAL A 88 18.16 -17.15 3.02
C VAL A 88 17.50 -18.10 4.00
N SER A 89 17.47 -17.71 5.27
CA SER A 89 16.79 -18.46 6.33
C SER A 89 16.28 -17.50 7.40
N GLY A 90 15.14 -17.81 8.02
CA GLY A 90 14.60 -16.97 9.09
C GLY A 90 13.09 -17.00 9.18
N HIS A 91 12.51 -15.85 9.49
CA HIS A 91 11.06 -15.63 9.37
C HIS A 91 10.74 -14.24 8.85
N SER A 92 9.61 -14.16 8.13
CA SER A 92 9.04 -12.95 7.57
C SER A 92 8.48 -12.03 8.66
N TYR A 93 7.99 -10.86 8.25
CA TYR A 93 7.41 -9.87 9.15
C TYR A 93 6.26 -10.40 10.02
N MET A 94 5.38 -11.23 9.46
CA MET A 94 4.25 -11.84 10.19
C MET A 94 4.61 -13.16 10.90
N GLY A 95 5.87 -13.61 10.77
CA GLY A 95 6.39 -14.81 11.43
C GLY A 95 6.37 -16.08 10.58
N ALA A 96 5.93 -16.02 9.31
CA ALA A 96 6.01 -17.15 8.39
C ALA A 96 7.48 -17.57 8.17
N PRO A 97 7.81 -18.86 8.04
CA PRO A 97 9.17 -19.31 7.78
C PRO A 97 9.70 -18.70 6.48
N ALA A 98 10.95 -18.24 6.51
CA ALA A 98 11.70 -17.87 5.32
C ALA A 98 12.80 -18.91 5.08
N ASP A 99 12.81 -19.51 3.89
CA ASP A 99 13.78 -20.52 3.49
C ASP A 99 13.89 -20.46 1.97
N GLU A 100 14.97 -19.86 1.48
CA GLU A 100 15.20 -19.68 0.05
C GLU A 100 16.63 -20.04 -0.33
N THR A 101 16.78 -20.70 -1.47
CA THR A 101 18.05 -21.11 -2.06
C THR A 101 18.09 -20.74 -3.51
N PHE A 102 19.26 -20.33 -3.95
CA PHE A 102 19.58 -20.18 -5.36
C PHE A 102 21.01 -20.66 -5.61
N VAL A 103 21.22 -21.34 -6.73
CA VAL A 103 22.54 -21.81 -7.14
C VAL A 103 22.65 -21.85 -8.66
N VAL A 104 23.81 -21.47 -9.17
CA VAL A 104 24.21 -21.64 -10.56
C VAL A 104 25.21 -22.79 -10.65
N ASN A 105 24.86 -23.83 -11.39
CA ASN A 105 25.74 -24.97 -11.68
C ASN A 105 25.68 -25.30 -13.17
N ASP A 106 26.84 -25.47 -13.80
CA ASP A 106 26.97 -25.85 -15.22
C ASP A 106 26.09 -25.02 -16.18
N GLY A 107 26.04 -23.70 -15.96
CA GLY A 107 25.26 -22.77 -16.79
C GLY A 107 23.77 -22.69 -16.48
N VAL A 108 23.30 -23.43 -15.45
CA VAL A 108 21.88 -23.50 -15.08
C VAL A 108 21.67 -22.88 -13.70
N ALA A 109 20.86 -21.84 -13.66
CA ALA A 109 20.32 -21.26 -12.45
C ALA A 109 19.16 -22.12 -11.91
N SER A 110 19.19 -22.47 -10.63
CA SER A 110 18.11 -23.19 -9.94
C SER A 110 17.78 -22.51 -8.62
N TRP A 111 16.50 -22.41 -8.28
CA TRP A 111 16.04 -21.86 -7.01
C TRP A 111 14.91 -22.67 -6.40
N SER A 112 14.77 -22.54 -5.08
CA SER A 112 13.69 -23.09 -4.29
C SER A 112 13.48 -22.19 -3.08
N SER A 113 12.24 -21.80 -2.82
CA SER A 113 11.81 -21.07 -1.63
C SER A 113 10.53 -21.66 -1.04
N THR A 114 10.04 -21.06 0.04
CA THR A 114 8.69 -21.32 0.57
C THR A 114 7.57 -20.88 -0.39
N LEU A 115 7.89 -20.01 -1.36
CA LEU A 115 6.92 -19.43 -2.28
C LEU A 115 6.92 -20.10 -3.66
N GLU A 116 8.09 -20.51 -4.15
CA GLU A 116 8.23 -21.03 -5.51
C GLU A 116 9.52 -21.83 -5.71
N GLN A 117 9.59 -22.58 -6.80
CA GLN A 117 10.81 -23.27 -7.22
C GLN A 117 10.92 -23.23 -8.74
N GLY A 118 12.14 -23.25 -9.26
CA GLY A 118 12.33 -23.21 -10.70
C GLY A 118 13.78 -23.33 -11.16
N LYS A 119 13.92 -23.33 -12.48
CA LYS A 119 15.22 -23.36 -13.18
C LYS A 119 15.17 -22.50 -14.42
N ALA A 120 16.30 -21.88 -14.74
CA ALA A 120 16.49 -21.10 -15.95
C ALA A 120 17.95 -21.19 -16.41
N GLN A 121 18.24 -20.68 -17.60
CA GLN A 121 19.62 -20.40 -18.00
C GLN A 121 20.21 -19.33 -17.07
N GLU A 122 21.50 -19.41 -16.75
CA GLU A 122 22.21 -18.33 -16.04
C GLU A 122 22.27 -17.03 -16.88
N GLY A 123 22.79 -15.96 -16.28
CA GLY A 123 23.04 -14.67 -16.96
C GLY A 123 22.04 -13.56 -16.65
N ALA A 124 21.22 -13.75 -15.62
CA ALA A 124 20.28 -12.76 -15.11
C ALA A 124 20.41 -12.64 -13.58
N PHE A 125 20.01 -11.50 -13.02
CA PHE A 125 20.11 -11.26 -11.57
C PHE A 125 19.01 -12.02 -10.84
N TYR A 126 19.37 -12.91 -9.91
CA TYR A 126 18.38 -13.56 -9.07
C TYR A 126 17.86 -12.60 -8.00
N TRP A 127 16.58 -12.22 -8.13
CA TRP A 127 15.86 -11.44 -7.13
C TRP A 127 15.21 -12.40 -6.15
N ALA A 128 15.72 -12.51 -4.93
CA ALA A 128 15.11 -13.39 -3.93
C ALA A 128 13.82 -12.76 -3.39
N SER A 129 12.82 -13.60 -3.09
CA SER A 129 11.55 -13.12 -2.52
C SER A 129 11.67 -12.80 -1.03
N GLU A 130 12.56 -13.50 -0.31
CA GLU A 130 12.62 -13.49 1.16
C GLU A 130 13.91 -12.89 1.73
N GLY A 131 14.79 -12.35 0.90
CA GLY A 131 16.09 -11.90 1.36
C GLY A 131 16.18 -10.45 1.83
N THR A 132 17.40 -9.98 2.07
CA THR A 132 17.63 -8.75 2.83
C THR A 132 17.79 -7.52 1.94
N LEU A 133 17.91 -6.35 2.59
CA LEU A 133 18.17 -5.06 1.96
C LEU A 133 19.50 -5.04 1.17
N GLU A 134 20.41 -5.97 1.45
CA GLU A 134 21.68 -6.11 0.73
C GLU A 134 21.46 -6.43 -0.77
N GLN A 135 20.41 -7.16 -1.10
CA GLN A 135 20.09 -7.46 -2.50
C GLN A 135 19.77 -6.22 -3.33
N ILE A 136 19.18 -5.19 -2.73
CA ILE A 136 18.87 -3.93 -3.43
C ILE A 136 20.18 -3.25 -3.83
N ALA A 137 21.16 -3.21 -2.92
CA ALA A 137 22.47 -2.63 -3.20
C ALA A 137 23.26 -3.45 -4.23
N LEU A 138 23.23 -4.79 -4.13
CA LEU A 138 23.85 -5.67 -5.12
C LEU A 138 23.24 -5.50 -6.50
N LEU A 139 21.91 -5.47 -6.60
CA LEU A 139 21.22 -5.20 -7.86
C LEU A 139 21.61 -3.84 -8.43
N ALA A 140 21.66 -2.80 -7.59
CA ALA A 140 22.09 -1.47 -8.03
C ALA A 140 23.50 -1.48 -8.61
N ARG A 141 24.44 -2.22 -8.00
CA ARG A 141 25.81 -2.37 -8.53
C ARG A 141 25.85 -3.03 -9.90
N VAL A 142 25.09 -4.11 -10.10
CA VAL A 142 25.02 -4.79 -11.41
C VAL A 142 24.37 -3.88 -12.45
N LEU A 143 23.30 -3.17 -12.08
CA LEU A 143 22.64 -2.19 -12.97
C LEU A 143 23.58 -1.04 -13.35
N LEU A 144 24.40 -0.52 -12.42
CA LEU A 144 25.37 0.55 -12.71
C LEU A 144 26.54 0.09 -13.57
N ALA A 145 26.84 -1.22 -13.56
CA ALA A 145 27.87 -1.82 -14.40
C ALA A 145 27.36 -2.20 -15.80
N SER A 146 26.04 -2.26 -16.03
CA SER A 146 25.46 -2.60 -17.34
C SER A 146 25.48 -1.42 -18.31
N GLU A 147 25.57 -1.70 -19.61
CA GLU A 147 25.75 -0.66 -20.64
C GLU A 147 24.56 0.31 -20.74
N ASP A 148 23.33 -0.19 -20.51
CA ASP A 148 22.08 0.57 -20.65
C ASP A 148 21.36 0.82 -19.32
N GLY A 149 21.99 0.44 -18.19
CA GLY A 149 21.38 0.56 -16.87
C GLY A 149 20.22 -0.41 -16.64
N GLN A 150 20.09 -1.48 -17.44
CA GLN A 150 19.07 -2.51 -17.30
C GLN A 150 19.68 -3.90 -17.08
N VAL A 151 18.95 -4.75 -16.37
CA VAL A 151 19.32 -6.16 -16.11
C VAL A 151 18.05 -7.01 -16.09
N ASP A 152 18.10 -8.17 -16.75
CA ASP A 152 17.02 -9.17 -16.66
C ASP A 152 17.04 -9.85 -15.28
N LEU A 153 15.86 -10.18 -14.76
CA LEU A 153 15.68 -10.78 -13.45
C LEU A 153 15.28 -12.25 -13.57
N LEU A 154 15.81 -13.07 -12.65
CA LEU A 154 15.25 -14.38 -12.34
C LEU A 154 14.36 -14.27 -11.10
N PRO A 155 13.22 -14.98 -11.07
CA PRO A 155 12.66 -15.88 -12.09
C PRO A 155 12.13 -15.20 -13.36
N ALA A 156 11.71 -13.93 -13.26
CA ALA A 156 11.18 -13.17 -14.38
C ALA A 156 11.21 -11.66 -14.10
N GLY A 157 11.20 -10.87 -15.17
CA GLY A 157 11.15 -9.41 -15.11
C GLY A 157 12.46 -8.77 -15.54
N LYS A 158 12.51 -7.45 -15.44
CA LYS A 158 13.66 -6.64 -15.78
C LYS A 158 13.69 -5.45 -14.82
N ALA A 159 14.88 -5.13 -14.30
CA ALA A 159 15.10 -3.95 -13.50
C ALA A 159 15.85 -2.88 -14.30
N GLY A 160 15.66 -1.61 -13.92
CA GLY A 160 16.39 -0.49 -14.49
C GLY A 160 16.76 0.53 -13.41
N ILE A 161 17.93 1.15 -13.52
CA ILE A 161 18.41 2.17 -12.55
C ILE A 161 18.50 3.55 -13.19
N ARG A 162 18.22 4.59 -12.39
CA ARG A 162 18.60 5.97 -12.72
C ARG A 162 19.15 6.69 -11.49
N LYS A 163 20.14 7.55 -11.70
CA LYS A 163 20.58 8.51 -10.69
C LYS A 163 19.50 9.57 -10.49
N VAL A 164 19.24 9.94 -9.24
CA VAL A 164 18.15 10.84 -8.84
C VAL A 164 18.71 12.12 -8.25
N ALA A 165 19.53 12.01 -7.21
CA ALA A 165 20.10 13.13 -6.48
C ALA A 165 21.42 12.72 -5.80
N GLU A 166 22.12 13.69 -5.23
CA GLU A 166 23.36 13.47 -4.46
C GLU A 166 23.35 14.35 -3.21
N HIS A 167 23.95 13.84 -2.15
CA HIS A 167 24.21 14.58 -0.93
C HIS A 167 25.53 14.11 -0.32
N GLU A 168 26.49 15.02 -0.19
CA GLU A 168 27.85 14.71 0.26
C GLU A 168 28.47 13.53 -0.51
N ASN A 169 28.76 12.42 0.16
CA ASN A 169 29.34 11.22 -0.43
C ASN A 169 28.29 10.14 -0.79
N ALA A 170 27.00 10.47 -0.67
CA ALA A 170 25.89 9.57 -0.94
C ALA A 170 25.13 9.96 -2.22
N VAL A 171 24.74 8.96 -3.00
CA VAL A 171 23.98 9.13 -4.25
C VAL A 171 22.66 8.39 -4.14
N LEU A 172 21.56 9.11 -4.40
CA LEU A 172 20.22 8.53 -4.48
C LEU A 172 19.99 7.96 -5.87
N TYR A 173 19.60 6.69 -5.92
CA TYR A 173 19.18 6.00 -7.12
C TYR A 173 17.73 5.55 -7.02
N ALA A 174 17.04 5.54 -8.15
CA ALA A 174 15.71 4.95 -8.30
C ALA A 174 15.82 3.69 -9.17
N ILE A 175 15.34 2.57 -8.64
CA ILE A 175 15.29 1.27 -9.30
C ILE A 175 13.84 0.97 -9.69
N SER A 176 13.61 0.81 -10.98
CA SER A 176 12.30 0.48 -11.57
C SER A 176 12.19 -1.02 -11.88
N GLY A 177 10.97 -1.52 -12.04
CA GLY A 177 10.69 -2.92 -12.44
C GLY A 177 10.62 -3.93 -11.29
N LEU A 178 10.86 -3.48 -10.06
CA LEU A 178 10.71 -4.30 -8.85
C LEU A 178 9.32 -4.18 -8.21
N ASP A 179 8.63 -3.07 -8.46
CA ASP A 179 7.34 -2.73 -7.88
C ASP A 179 6.53 -1.88 -8.88
N LEU A 180 5.32 -1.46 -8.48
CA LEU A 180 4.51 -0.51 -9.26
C LEU A 180 5.20 0.85 -9.38
N MET A 181 5.93 1.26 -8.34
CA MET A 181 6.74 2.48 -8.31
C MET A 181 8.24 2.20 -8.22
N PRO A 182 9.11 3.16 -8.57
CA PRO A 182 10.53 3.04 -8.35
C PRO A 182 10.86 2.90 -6.86
N ARG A 183 11.76 1.96 -6.53
CA ARG A 183 12.36 1.86 -5.18
C ARG A 183 13.60 2.74 -5.10
N TYR A 184 13.72 3.48 -4.01
CA TYR A 184 14.83 4.42 -3.79
C TYR A 184 15.88 3.82 -2.86
N ILE A 185 17.15 4.06 -3.17
CA ILE A 185 18.30 3.61 -2.38
C ILE A 185 19.40 4.67 -2.37
N TRP A 186 20.00 4.91 -1.21
CA TRP A 186 21.20 5.72 -1.09
C TRP A 186 22.44 4.83 -1.07
N LEU A 187 23.35 5.05 -2.01
CA LEU A 187 24.63 4.36 -2.09
C LEU A 187 25.78 5.31 -1.75
N ASP A 188 26.85 4.79 -1.14
CA ASP A 188 28.07 5.55 -0.88
C ASP A 188 28.94 5.68 -2.14
N GLY A 189 30.08 6.37 -2.02
CA GLY A 189 31.04 6.56 -3.11
C GLY A 189 31.70 5.28 -3.64
N GLN A 190 31.50 4.13 -2.98
CA GLN A 190 31.94 2.81 -3.44
C GLN A 190 30.80 2.00 -4.08
N GLY A 191 29.58 2.56 -4.14
CA GLY A 191 28.39 1.86 -4.63
C GLY A 191 27.83 0.85 -3.63
N GLU A 192 28.19 0.96 -2.34
CA GLU A 192 27.65 0.12 -1.26
C GLU A 192 26.43 0.80 -0.62
N LEU A 193 25.57 0.00 0.02
CA LEU A 193 24.45 0.50 0.79
C LEU A 193 24.93 1.57 1.78
N TYR A 194 24.37 2.78 1.71
CA TYR A 194 24.61 3.83 2.68
C TYR A 194 23.40 3.98 3.60
N ALA A 195 22.24 4.24 3.02
CA ALA A 195 21.02 4.48 3.77
C ALA A 195 19.76 4.08 3.00
N LEU A 196 18.69 3.87 3.75
CA LEU A 196 17.33 3.83 3.24
C LEU A 196 16.49 4.81 4.06
N SER A 197 15.77 5.68 3.36
CA SER A 197 14.83 6.62 3.94
C SER A 197 13.44 6.29 3.40
N GLY A 198 12.48 5.96 4.27
CA GLY A 198 11.12 5.64 3.87
C GLY A 198 10.09 5.91 4.95
N GLY A 199 9.49 7.10 4.95
CA GLY A 199 8.38 7.44 5.84
C GLY A 199 8.79 7.33 7.31
N TRP A 200 8.17 6.42 8.07
CA TRP A 200 8.55 6.18 9.47
C TRP A 200 9.66 5.13 9.65
N MET A 201 10.12 4.47 8.59
CA MET A 201 11.22 3.50 8.64
C MET A 201 12.48 4.05 8.00
N GLY A 202 13.63 3.63 8.51
CA GLY A 202 14.90 3.99 7.90
C GLY A 202 16.03 3.08 8.32
N LEU A 203 17.08 3.09 7.51
CA LEU A 203 18.33 2.38 7.76
C LEU A 203 19.47 3.38 7.59
N ALA A 204 20.33 3.49 8.60
CA ALA A 204 21.54 4.31 8.54
C ALA A 204 22.71 3.57 9.18
N PRO A 205 23.97 3.93 8.83
CA PRO A 205 25.13 3.41 9.53
C PRO A 205 25.00 3.67 11.03
N ARG A 206 25.49 2.73 11.85
CA ARG A 206 25.36 2.81 13.30
C ARG A 206 26.00 4.10 13.82
N GLY A 207 25.21 4.90 14.53
CA GLY A 207 25.62 6.20 15.06
C GLY A 207 25.46 7.38 14.09
N GLU A 208 24.94 7.16 12.87
CA GLU A 208 24.72 8.19 11.85
C GLU A 208 23.23 8.45 11.56
N SER A 209 22.31 8.01 12.44
CA SER A 209 20.86 8.13 12.21
C SER A 209 20.35 9.56 11.99
N GLU A 210 21.09 10.57 12.45
CA GLU A 210 20.77 11.99 12.26
C GLU A 210 20.79 12.44 10.79
N ILE A 211 21.37 11.63 9.89
CA ILE A 211 21.38 11.94 8.44
C ILE A 211 20.03 11.64 7.78
N LEU A 212 19.23 10.73 8.34
CA LEU A 212 18.00 10.24 7.70
C LEU A 212 16.97 11.33 7.39
N PRO A 213 16.69 12.30 8.27
CA PRO A 213 15.76 13.39 7.94
C PRO A 213 16.20 14.20 6.72
N VAL A 214 17.52 14.44 6.56
CA VAL A 214 18.07 15.19 5.41
C VAL A 214 17.92 14.39 4.12
N LEU A 215 18.26 13.10 4.15
CA LEU A 215 18.11 12.22 2.99
C LEU A 215 16.63 12.04 2.60
N GLN A 216 15.75 11.90 3.60
CA GLN A 216 14.30 11.80 3.37
C GLN A 216 13.75 13.06 2.69
N GLU A 217 14.14 14.26 3.14
CA GLU A 217 13.68 15.51 2.52
C GLU A 217 14.11 15.60 1.04
N ILE A 218 15.34 15.17 0.72
CA ILE A 218 15.81 15.11 -0.67
C ILE A 218 15.00 14.10 -1.46
N GLN A 219 14.80 12.89 -0.92
CA GLN A 219 14.06 11.82 -1.60
C GLN A 219 12.59 12.21 -1.83
N ASP A 220 11.90 12.73 -0.81
CA ASP A 220 10.49 13.18 -0.90
C ASP A 220 10.30 14.22 -2.00
N ARG A 221 11.24 15.16 -2.14
CA ARG A 221 11.22 16.15 -3.22
C ARG A 221 11.32 15.50 -4.59
N GLU A 222 12.21 14.53 -4.76
CA GLU A 222 12.41 13.87 -6.06
C GLU A 222 11.31 12.87 -6.40
N GLU A 223 10.73 12.20 -5.41
CA GLU A 223 9.50 11.42 -5.54
C GLU A 223 8.34 12.31 -6.02
N LYS A 224 8.16 13.47 -5.39
CA LYS A 224 7.14 14.44 -5.82
C LYS A 224 7.38 14.92 -7.25
N ASN A 225 8.64 15.20 -7.64
CA ASN A 225 8.98 15.57 -9.02
C ASN A 225 8.64 14.46 -10.03
N TYR A 226 8.91 13.19 -9.68
CA TYR A 226 8.53 12.04 -10.49
C TYR A 226 7.01 11.98 -10.70
N HIS A 227 6.23 12.11 -9.63
CA HIS A 227 4.76 12.10 -9.72
C HIS A 227 4.19 13.31 -10.48
N ARG A 228 4.84 14.49 -10.38
CA ARG A 228 4.48 15.66 -11.18
C ARG A 228 4.66 15.40 -12.68
N ALA A 229 5.78 14.80 -13.07
CA ALA A 229 6.05 14.46 -14.48
C ALA A 229 5.02 13.46 -15.05
N LEU A 230 4.56 12.51 -14.23
CA LEU A 230 3.45 11.62 -14.61
C LEU A 230 2.14 12.41 -14.79
N ALA A 231 1.83 13.35 -13.90
CA ALA A 231 0.63 14.18 -14.02
C ALA A 231 0.64 15.03 -15.30
N GLU A 232 1.77 15.64 -15.64
CA GLU A 232 1.92 16.46 -16.86
C GLU A 232 1.69 15.67 -18.16
N THR A 233 1.99 14.38 -18.16
CA THR A 233 1.93 13.53 -19.37
C THR A 233 0.67 12.66 -19.47
N LEU A 234 0.02 12.37 -18.34
CA LEU A 234 -1.10 11.43 -18.26
C LEU A 234 -2.43 12.09 -17.88
N ALA A 235 -2.44 13.30 -17.32
CA ALA A 235 -3.66 14.04 -17.03
C ALA A 235 -4.07 14.90 -18.24
N THR A 236 -5.25 14.64 -18.81
CA THR A 236 -5.79 15.48 -19.88
C THR A 236 -6.69 16.57 -19.30
N PRO A 237 -6.33 17.86 -19.38
CA PRO A 237 -7.23 18.93 -18.96
C PRO A 237 -8.45 18.99 -19.89
N LEU A 238 -9.63 19.11 -19.30
CA LEU A 238 -10.88 19.35 -20.00
C LEU A 238 -11.16 20.86 -20.04
N PRO A 239 -11.75 21.38 -21.14
CA PRO A 239 -12.19 22.76 -21.18
C PRO A 239 -13.26 23.03 -20.12
N ALA A 240 -13.55 24.30 -19.85
CA ALA A 240 -14.58 24.66 -18.87
C ALA A 240 -15.93 23.99 -19.16
N ASN A 241 -16.32 23.86 -20.43
CA ASN A 241 -17.57 23.24 -20.85
C ASN A 241 -17.30 21.98 -21.69
N TRP A 242 -17.83 20.85 -21.26
CA TRP A 242 -17.74 19.57 -21.96
C TRP A 242 -18.94 18.69 -21.60
N LEU A 243 -19.17 17.63 -22.37
CA LEU A 243 -20.30 16.72 -22.15
C LEU A 243 -20.07 15.32 -22.68
N ILE A 244 -20.78 14.36 -22.08
CA ILE A 244 -20.88 12.98 -22.52
C ILE A 244 -22.26 12.75 -23.12
N ARG A 245 -22.31 12.18 -24.33
CA ARG A 245 -23.53 11.85 -25.08
C ARG A 245 -23.78 10.36 -25.12
N ASN A 246 -25.05 10.00 -25.37
CA ASN A 246 -25.49 8.63 -25.64
C ASN A 246 -25.00 7.56 -24.63
N VAL A 247 -24.82 7.96 -23.36
CA VAL A 247 -24.25 7.09 -22.32
C VAL A 247 -25.32 6.49 -21.43
N SER A 248 -25.09 5.29 -20.88
CA SER A 248 -25.99 4.72 -19.88
C SER A 248 -25.57 5.16 -18.47
N VAL A 249 -26.37 5.96 -17.79
CA VAL A 249 -26.04 6.48 -16.45
C VAL A 249 -26.62 5.58 -15.38
N VAL A 250 -25.79 5.15 -14.42
CA VAL A 250 -26.27 4.46 -13.22
C VAL A 250 -26.81 5.47 -12.21
N ASP A 251 -28.08 5.34 -11.90
CA ASP A 251 -28.72 6.00 -10.77
C ASP A 251 -28.49 5.15 -9.51
N VAL A 252 -27.43 5.46 -8.77
CA VAL A 252 -27.05 4.73 -7.55
C VAL A 252 -28.05 4.90 -6.39
N GLU A 253 -28.87 5.95 -6.42
CA GLU A 253 -29.90 6.14 -5.41
C GLU A 253 -31.02 5.11 -5.61
N ASN A 254 -31.51 4.99 -6.84
CA ASN A 254 -32.60 4.08 -7.19
C ASN A 254 -32.14 2.67 -7.61
N GLY A 255 -30.83 2.44 -7.78
CA GLY A 255 -30.28 1.16 -8.23
C GLY A 255 -30.68 0.79 -9.66
N SER A 256 -30.76 1.77 -10.55
CA SER A 256 -31.26 1.56 -11.93
C SER A 256 -30.33 2.14 -12.99
N LEU A 257 -30.40 1.58 -14.20
CA LEU A 257 -29.66 2.06 -15.37
C LEU A 257 -30.57 2.94 -16.25
N LYS A 258 -30.13 4.17 -16.56
CA LYS A 258 -30.80 5.10 -17.46
C LYS A 258 -30.03 5.16 -18.79
N PRO A 259 -30.48 4.49 -19.86
CA PRO A 259 -29.78 4.51 -21.15
C PRO A 259 -29.94 5.83 -21.90
N GLY A 260 -29.04 6.08 -22.86
CA GLY A 260 -29.16 7.18 -23.83
C GLY A 260 -29.20 8.56 -23.20
N GLN A 261 -28.40 8.80 -22.16
CA GLN A 261 -28.34 10.06 -21.43
C GLN A 261 -27.26 10.99 -21.99
N LEU A 262 -27.47 12.27 -21.74
CA LEU A 262 -26.53 13.36 -21.90
C LEU A 262 -26.16 13.91 -20.53
N VAL A 263 -24.87 14.00 -20.24
CA VAL A 263 -24.31 14.61 -19.03
C VAL A 263 -23.46 15.81 -19.43
N ALA A 264 -23.89 17.01 -19.06
CA ALA A 264 -23.15 18.24 -19.35
C ALA A 264 -22.46 18.77 -18.10
N VAL A 265 -21.22 19.23 -18.27
CA VAL A 265 -20.35 19.74 -17.20
C VAL A 265 -19.91 21.15 -17.54
N SER A 266 -19.93 22.03 -16.54
CA SER A 266 -19.35 23.36 -16.59
C SER A 266 -18.49 23.60 -15.35
N ASN A 267 -17.24 24.01 -15.54
CA ASN A 267 -16.27 24.29 -14.48
C ASN A 267 -16.18 23.15 -13.44
N GLY A 268 -16.13 21.92 -13.93
CA GLY A 268 -15.98 20.72 -13.10
C GLY A 268 -17.23 20.32 -12.32
N ARG A 269 -18.38 20.93 -12.60
CA ARG A 269 -19.67 20.61 -11.99
C ARG A 269 -20.69 20.17 -13.02
N ILE A 270 -21.50 19.20 -12.65
CA ILE A 270 -22.59 18.69 -13.48
C ILE A 270 -23.69 19.77 -13.54
N VAL A 271 -24.00 20.26 -14.74
CA VAL A 271 -25.06 21.27 -14.94
C VAL A 271 -26.33 20.67 -15.55
N ARG A 272 -26.24 19.49 -16.17
CA ARG A 272 -27.40 18.80 -16.75
C ARG A 272 -27.19 17.29 -16.84
N VAL A 273 -28.26 16.55 -16.55
CA VAL A 273 -28.40 15.11 -16.83
C VAL A 273 -29.79 14.91 -17.44
N THR A 274 -29.89 14.42 -18.68
CA THR A 274 -31.17 14.33 -19.41
C THR A 274 -31.10 13.30 -20.55
N ASP A 275 -32.25 12.90 -21.12
CA ASP A 275 -32.28 12.05 -22.32
C ASP A 275 -31.62 12.74 -23.53
N ASP A 276 -30.71 12.05 -24.21
CA ASP A 276 -29.95 12.56 -25.34
C ASP A 276 -30.72 12.43 -26.69
N LYS A 277 -31.96 12.92 -26.73
CA LYS A 277 -32.87 12.81 -27.91
C LYS A 277 -32.48 13.71 -29.08
N GLY A 278 -31.19 13.78 -29.43
CA GLY A 278 -30.68 14.72 -30.41
C GLY A 278 -30.88 16.18 -29.98
N ILE A 279 -30.89 16.43 -28.66
CA ILE A 279 -31.09 17.79 -28.12
C ILE A 279 -29.96 18.68 -28.64
N ASP A 280 -30.33 19.75 -29.35
CA ASP A 280 -29.41 20.84 -29.65
C ASP A 280 -28.98 21.49 -28.33
N LEU A 281 -27.68 21.46 -28.08
CA LEU A 281 -27.11 22.02 -26.87
C LEU A 281 -27.04 23.54 -27.00
N PRO A 282 -27.35 24.29 -25.92
CA PRO A 282 -27.13 25.72 -25.93
C PRO A 282 -25.63 25.98 -26.17
N VAL A 283 -25.32 26.68 -27.27
CA VAL A 283 -23.97 27.17 -27.54
C VAL A 283 -23.67 28.24 -26.48
N TYR A 284 -22.69 27.99 -25.62
CA TYR A 284 -22.26 28.96 -24.61
C TYR A 284 -21.24 29.93 -25.25
N GLY A 285 -21.72 30.93 -25.98
CA GLY A 285 -20.88 31.88 -26.72
C GLY A 285 -20.27 31.27 -27.99
N ASP A 286 -18.98 31.54 -28.27
CA ASP A 286 -18.27 30.99 -29.44
C ASP A 286 -17.57 29.62 -29.17
N LEU A 287 -17.69 29.10 -27.95
CA LEU A 287 -17.00 27.88 -27.54
C LEU A 287 -17.89 26.65 -27.79
N GLN A 288 -17.49 25.82 -28.76
CA GLN A 288 -18.04 24.47 -28.89
C GLN A 288 -17.53 23.62 -27.72
N PRO A 289 -18.42 22.95 -26.96
CA PRO A 289 -17.99 22.08 -25.87
C PRO A 289 -17.23 20.88 -26.42
N ARG A 290 -16.29 20.33 -25.64
CA ARG A 290 -15.72 19.01 -25.95
C ARG A 290 -16.82 17.96 -25.81
N ILE A 291 -17.08 17.20 -26.87
CA ILE A 291 -18.08 16.13 -26.90
C ILE A 291 -17.37 14.79 -26.77
N ILE A 292 -17.88 13.96 -25.88
CA ILE A 292 -17.42 12.59 -25.62
C ILE A 292 -18.59 11.67 -25.96
N ASP A 293 -18.37 10.69 -26.83
CA ASP A 293 -19.38 9.68 -27.15
C ASP A 293 -19.28 8.52 -26.16
N GLY A 294 -20.34 8.31 -25.39
CA GLY A 294 -20.46 7.21 -24.43
C GLY A 294 -21.32 6.06 -24.94
N GLN A 295 -21.58 5.97 -26.25
CA GLN A 295 -22.38 4.90 -26.84
C GLN A 295 -21.89 3.52 -26.40
N GLY A 296 -22.81 2.71 -25.85
CA GLY A 296 -22.52 1.34 -25.40
C GLY A 296 -21.73 1.25 -24.10
N GLN A 297 -21.45 2.38 -23.45
CA GLN A 297 -20.69 2.44 -22.20
C GLN A 297 -21.60 2.84 -21.02
N VAL A 298 -21.12 2.58 -19.81
CA VAL A 298 -21.85 2.83 -18.57
C VAL A 298 -21.14 3.88 -17.73
N LEU A 299 -21.85 4.90 -17.28
CA LEU A 299 -21.33 5.96 -16.41
C LEU A 299 -21.78 5.72 -14.97
N ILE A 300 -20.82 5.59 -14.06
CA ILE A 300 -21.05 5.49 -12.62
C ILE A 300 -20.43 6.68 -11.89
N PRO A 301 -20.94 7.08 -10.70
CA PRO A 301 -20.22 8.00 -9.84
C PRO A 301 -18.82 7.45 -9.52
N GLY A 302 -17.87 8.33 -9.27
CA GLY A 302 -16.53 7.91 -8.87
C GLY A 302 -16.56 7.08 -7.59
N LEU A 303 -15.74 6.03 -7.53
CA LEU A 303 -15.70 5.13 -6.38
C LEU A 303 -15.01 5.79 -5.19
N TRP A 304 -15.38 5.32 -4.00
CA TRP A 304 -14.86 5.74 -2.71
C TRP A 304 -14.16 4.57 -2.02
N ASP A 305 -12.91 4.76 -1.62
CA ASP A 305 -12.22 3.88 -0.67
C ASP A 305 -12.19 4.55 0.72
N MET A 306 -12.92 3.98 1.67
CA MET A 306 -13.13 4.60 2.98
C MET A 306 -12.07 4.24 4.02
N HIS A 307 -11.04 3.46 3.66
CA HIS A 307 -9.93 3.11 4.55
C HIS A 307 -8.61 3.06 3.80
N THR A 308 -7.91 4.20 3.76
CA THR A 308 -6.57 4.29 3.15
C THR A 308 -5.56 4.90 4.11
N HIS A 309 -4.27 4.75 3.79
CA HIS A 309 -3.14 5.42 4.43
C HIS A 309 -2.24 6.01 3.35
N LEU A 310 -2.51 7.25 2.96
CA LEU A 310 -2.06 7.79 1.68
C LEU A 310 -0.58 8.17 1.67
N SER A 311 0.03 7.84 0.54
CA SER A 311 1.26 8.39 -0.01
C SER A 311 0.99 8.99 -1.39
N LEU A 312 2.00 9.60 -2.03
CA LEU A 312 1.84 10.14 -3.39
C LEU A 312 1.63 9.03 -4.44
N GLU A 313 2.20 7.84 -4.22
CA GLU A 313 2.11 6.72 -5.16
C GLU A 313 0.72 6.11 -5.28
N ASP A 314 -0.05 6.14 -4.19
CA ASP A 314 -1.43 5.62 -4.17
C ASP A 314 -2.35 6.40 -5.10
N GLY A 315 -2.05 7.69 -5.33
CA GLY A 315 -2.89 8.60 -6.07
C GLY A 315 -3.15 8.13 -7.51
N LEU A 316 -2.11 7.75 -8.23
CA LEU A 316 -2.24 7.24 -9.60
C LEU A 316 -3.00 5.91 -9.62
N GLN A 317 -2.70 5.00 -8.70
CA GLN A 317 -3.33 3.69 -8.62
C GLN A 317 -4.84 3.79 -8.38
N HIS A 318 -5.26 4.63 -7.41
CA HIS A 318 -6.67 4.91 -7.15
C HIS A 318 -7.38 5.46 -8.40
N ILE A 319 -6.80 6.48 -9.04
CA ILE A 319 -7.41 7.09 -10.23
C ILE A 319 -7.49 6.08 -11.38
N ALA A 320 -6.46 5.26 -11.60
CA ALA A 320 -6.48 4.21 -12.63
C ALA A 320 -7.61 3.19 -12.38
N ALA A 321 -7.85 2.84 -11.11
CA ALA A 321 -8.91 1.92 -10.68
C ALA A 321 -10.32 2.55 -10.60
N GLY A 322 -10.49 3.83 -10.97
CA GLY A 322 -11.77 4.52 -10.89
C GLY A 322 -12.16 5.02 -9.49
N VAL A 323 -11.22 4.99 -8.55
CA VAL A 323 -11.38 5.57 -7.21
C VAL A 323 -11.02 7.06 -7.27
N THR A 324 -12.04 7.90 -7.09
CA THR A 324 -11.88 9.37 -7.18
C THR A 324 -11.92 10.04 -5.82
N HIS A 325 -12.34 9.31 -4.79
CA HIS A 325 -12.44 9.79 -3.41
C HIS A 325 -11.87 8.73 -2.48
N VAL A 326 -11.19 9.20 -1.45
CA VAL A 326 -10.64 8.33 -0.41
C VAL A 326 -10.84 8.97 0.96
N ARG A 327 -10.88 8.14 2.00
CA ARG A 327 -10.72 8.59 3.38
C ARG A 327 -9.43 8.03 3.94
N ASP A 328 -8.51 8.94 4.26
CA ASP A 328 -7.31 8.60 5.02
C ASP A 328 -7.68 8.47 6.49
N LEU A 329 -7.44 7.28 7.06
CA LEU A 329 -7.82 6.95 8.42
C LEU A 329 -6.70 7.12 9.45
N GLY A 330 -5.55 7.66 9.06
CA GLY A 330 -4.50 8.02 9.98
C GLY A 330 -3.18 8.24 9.27
N ASN A 331 -2.66 9.45 9.37
CA ASN A 331 -1.41 9.86 8.75
C ASN A 331 -0.78 10.98 9.58
N ASP A 332 0.45 11.37 9.23
CA ASP A 332 1.00 12.61 9.74
C ASP A 332 0.19 13.82 9.19
N PRO A 333 -0.30 14.74 10.05
CA PRO A 333 -1.17 15.83 9.60
C PRO A 333 -0.54 16.77 8.57
N GLN A 334 0.78 17.03 8.68
CA GLN A 334 1.48 17.91 7.75
C GLN A 334 1.64 17.20 6.40
N ARG A 335 2.16 15.97 6.41
CA ARG A 335 2.33 15.14 5.21
C ARG A 335 1.01 14.97 4.46
N LEU A 336 -0.07 14.64 5.16
CA LEU A 336 -1.39 14.46 4.53
C LEU A 336 -1.93 15.76 3.92
N SER A 337 -1.72 16.90 4.58
CA SER A 337 -2.09 18.21 4.05
C SER A 337 -1.36 18.50 2.73
N GLU A 338 -0.07 18.19 2.66
CA GLU A 338 0.77 18.38 1.46
C GLU A 338 0.38 17.43 0.32
N ILE A 339 0.10 16.17 0.62
CA ILE A 339 -0.41 15.18 -0.35
C ILE A 339 -1.75 15.65 -0.91
N ARG A 340 -2.69 16.01 -0.04
CA ARG A 340 -4.02 16.50 -0.44
C ARG A 340 -3.92 17.74 -1.32
N ALA A 341 -3.11 18.73 -0.93
CA ALA A 341 -2.91 19.94 -1.73
C ALA A 341 -2.35 19.60 -3.12
N SER A 342 -1.46 18.62 -3.22
CA SER A 342 -0.88 18.16 -4.48
C SER A 342 -1.94 17.49 -5.38
N PHE A 343 -2.83 16.67 -4.82
CA PHE A 343 -3.93 16.03 -5.54
C PHE A 343 -5.06 16.99 -5.94
N ASP A 344 -5.40 17.94 -5.06
CA ASP A 344 -6.48 18.91 -5.27
C ASP A 344 -6.09 19.92 -6.36
N SER A 345 -4.84 20.42 -6.30
CA SER A 345 -4.28 21.29 -7.33
C SER A 345 -4.06 20.56 -8.67
N GLY A 346 -3.91 19.24 -8.64
CA GLY A 346 -3.54 18.40 -9.80
C GLY A 346 -2.09 18.50 -10.20
N GLU A 347 -1.23 19.01 -9.30
CA GLU A 347 0.21 18.88 -9.41
C GLU A 347 0.63 17.40 -9.47
N VAL A 348 -0.08 16.54 -8.72
CA VAL A 348 0.05 15.09 -8.74
C VAL A 348 -1.31 14.45 -9.02
N ILE A 349 -1.32 13.32 -9.74
CA ILE A 349 -2.53 12.53 -9.97
C ILE A 349 -2.93 11.87 -8.64
N GLY A 350 -4.17 12.14 -8.20
CA GLY A 350 -4.72 11.46 -7.03
C GLY A 350 -6.18 11.81 -6.76
N PRO A 351 -6.81 11.11 -5.80
CA PRO A 351 -8.22 11.28 -5.44
C PRO A 351 -8.48 12.58 -4.66
N TRP A 352 -9.75 12.89 -4.40
CA TRP A 352 -10.14 13.82 -3.34
C TRP A 352 -10.03 13.11 -1.99
N THR A 353 -9.50 13.78 -0.97
CA THR A 353 -9.21 13.15 0.32
C THR A 353 -10.01 13.77 1.45
N THR A 354 -10.73 12.92 2.18
CA THR A 354 -11.25 13.23 3.52
C THR A 354 -10.27 12.69 4.56
N ALA A 355 -9.87 13.50 5.52
CA ALA A 355 -8.91 13.10 6.54
C ALA A 355 -9.62 12.73 7.85
N ALA A 356 -9.18 11.66 8.51
CA ALA A 356 -9.47 11.42 9.91
C ALA A 356 -8.22 11.66 10.75
N GLY A 357 -8.40 12.28 11.92
CA GLY A 357 -7.34 12.42 12.89
C GLY A 357 -6.98 11.05 13.45
N PHE A 358 -5.77 10.87 13.96
CA PHE A 358 -5.34 9.62 14.57
C PHE A 358 -4.82 9.86 15.98
N ILE A 359 -5.30 9.08 16.95
CA ILE A 359 -4.84 9.14 18.34
C ILE A 359 -4.58 7.72 18.85
N ASP A 360 -3.36 7.49 19.31
CA ASP A 360 -3.01 6.34 20.11
C ASP A 360 -2.28 6.76 21.37
N ARG A 361 -2.35 5.94 22.41
CA ARG A 361 -1.59 6.17 23.64
C ARG A 361 -0.19 5.58 23.50
N LYS A 362 0.82 6.32 23.95
CA LYS A 362 2.19 5.84 24.07
C LYS A 362 2.25 4.55 24.90
N SER A 363 2.72 3.48 24.28
CA SER A 363 2.93 2.18 24.91
C SER A 363 3.92 1.35 24.09
N PRO A 364 4.42 0.20 24.60
CA PRO A 364 5.22 -0.72 23.80
C PRO A 364 4.52 -1.26 22.54
N TYR A 365 3.21 -1.06 22.42
CA TYR A 365 2.38 -1.54 21.31
C TYR A 365 1.75 -0.41 20.48
N SER A 366 2.13 0.85 20.75
CA SER A 366 1.50 1.99 20.09
C SER A 366 1.83 2.06 18.61
N ALA A 367 0.90 2.54 17.79
CA ALA A 367 1.13 2.74 16.36
C ALA A 367 2.32 3.69 16.10
N PRO A 368 3.10 3.49 15.03
CA PRO A 368 4.29 4.28 14.72
C PRO A 368 3.95 5.63 14.04
N THR A 369 2.94 6.36 14.52
CA THR A 369 2.42 7.59 13.88
C THR A 369 3.15 8.87 14.29
N GLY A 370 4.33 8.77 14.90
CA GLY A 370 5.14 9.89 15.39
C GLY A 370 4.58 10.54 16.66
N SER A 371 3.36 11.08 16.59
CA SER A 371 2.65 11.73 17.70
C SER A 371 1.81 10.72 18.49
N LEU A 372 2.04 10.64 19.80
CA LEU A 372 1.38 9.71 20.72
C LEU A 372 0.98 10.45 22.00
N ALA A 373 -0.22 10.17 22.51
CA ALA A 373 -0.69 10.73 23.77
C ALA A 373 -0.05 10.01 24.97
N GLU A 374 0.52 10.74 25.93
CA GLU A 374 1.00 10.18 27.20
C GLU A 374 -0.08 10.24 28.28
N SER A 375 -1.00 11.20 28.17
CA SER A 375 -2.13 11.40 29.07
C SER A 375 -3.46 11.62 28.33
N LEU A 376 -4.58 11.52 29.05
CA LEU A 376 -5.89 11.90 28.51
C LEU A 376 -5.92 13.39 28.13
N GLY A 377 -5.18 14.24 28.84
CA GLY A 377 -5.06 15.66 28.52
C GLY A 377 -4.46 15.85 27.13
N ASP A 378 -3.34 15.18 26.85
CA ASP A 378 -2.68 15.22 25.54
C ASP A 378 -3.61 14.74 24.44
N ALA A 379 -4.35 13.64 24.68
CA ALA A 379 -5.31 13.12 23.71
C ALA A 379 -6.45 14.11 23.44
N LEU A 380 -6.93 14.84 24.45
CA LEU A 380 -7.93 15.90 24.29
C LEU A 380 -7.37 17.13 23.57
N ASP A 381 -6.09 17.45 23.76
CA ASP A 381 -5.41 18.51 23.02
C ASP A 381 -5.27 18.15 21.54
N MET A 382 -4.91 16.89 21.22
CA MET A 382 -4.91 16.38 19.84
C MET A 382 -6.30 16.48 19.20
N VAL A 383 -7.39 16.20 19.94
CA VAL A 383 -8.77 16.41 19.45
C VAL A 383 -9.00 17.89 19.10
N ASN A 384 -8.52 18.83 19.91
CA ASN A 384 -8.64 20.26 19.62
C ASN A 384 -7.84 20.66 18.38
N GLU A 385 -6.65 20.09 18.17
CA GLU A 385 -5.83 20.32 16.98
C GLU A 385 -6.53 19.83 15.71
N TYR A 386 -7.06 18.60 15.71
CA TYR A 386 -7.81 18.07 14.57
C TYR A 386 -9.08 18.88 14.28
N ALA A 387 -9.81 19.30 15.32
CA ALA A 387 -10.97 20.18 15.16
C ALA A 387 -10.58 21.54 14.55
N ALA A 388 -9.47 22.14 14.99
CA ALA A 388 -8.97 23.40 14.47
C ALA A 388 -8.50 23.27 13.00
N ALA A 389 -7.98 22.10 12.62
CA ALA A 389 -7.61 21.78 11.24
C ALA A 389 -8.81 21.34 10.36
N GLY A 390 -10.03 21.30 10.92
CA GLY A 390 -11.26 21.02 10.16
C GLY A 390 -11.48 19.55 9.82
N TYR A 391 -10.89 18.63 10.59
CA TYR A 391 -11.11 17.19 10.40
C TYR A 391 -12.57 16.84 10.79
N PRO A 392 -13.29 16.03 10.00
CA PRO A 392 -14.64 15.59 10.34
C PRO A 392 -14.68 14.38 11.30
N GLN A 393 -13.55 13.71 11.50
CA GLN A 393 -13.47 12.44 12.24
C GLN A 393 -12.13 12.31 12.96
N VAL A 394 -12.14 11.58 14.08
CA VAL A 394 -10.95 11.11 14.79
C VAL A 394 -11.03 9.60 14.94
N LYS A 395 -9.96 8.89 14.54
CA LYS A 395 -9.69 7.48 14.77
C LYS A 395 -8.89 7.33 16.06
N ILE A 396 -9.39 6.51 16.99
CA ILE A 396 -8.60 6.05 18.13
C ILE A 396 -8.08 4.62 17.92
N TYR A 397 -6.98 4.28 18.57
CA TYR A 397 -6.29 3.01 18.34
C TYR A 397 -6.17 2.13 19.59
N SER A 398 -5.64 0.92 19.38
CA SER A 398 -5.73 -0.18 20.35
C SER A 398 -5.00 0.04 21.68
N SER A 399 -4.09 1.03 21.81
CA SER A 399 -3.34 1.27 23.06
C SER A 399 -4.00 2.26 24.01
N ILE A 400 -5.08 2.92 23.56
CA ILE A 400 -5.91 3.79 24.37
C ILE A 400 -6.44 3.03 25.59
N GLU A 401 -6.51 3.69 26.74
CA GLU A 401 -7.11 3.09 27.93
C GLU A 401 -8.65 3.08 27.77
N PRO A 402 -9.36 1.99 28.12
CA PRO A 402 -10.82 1.96 28.02
C PRO A 402 -11.51 3.15 28.71
N ALA A 403 -10.96 3.61 29.83
CA ALA A 403 -11.47 4.77 30.58
C ALA A 403 -11.34 6.12 29.84
N TRP A 404 -10.51 6.20 28.79
CA TRP A 404 -10.35 7.42 27.97
C TRP A 404 -11.41 7.54 26.88
N VAL A 405 -12.04 6.42 26.48
CA VAL A 405 -12.94 6.39 25.31
C VAL A 405 -14.11 7.35 25.49
N LYS A 406 -14.85 7.25 26.60
CA LYS A 406 -16.00 8.11 26.83
C LYS A 406 -15.64 9.61 26.88
N PRO A 407 -14.64 10.04 27.67
CA PRO A 407 -14.21 11.45 27.65
C PRO A 407 -13.76 11.94 26.27
N LEU A 408 -13.07 11.10 25.48
CA LEU A 408 -12.68 11.44 24.11
C LEU A 408 -13.91 11.58 23.21
N ALA A 409 -14.84 10.63 23.27
CA ALA A 409 -16.09 10.68 22.52
C ALA A 409 -16.88 11.97 22.83
N ASP A 410 -17.08 12.28 24.12
CA ASP A 410 -17.80 13.48 24.55
C ASP A 410 -17.13 14.77 24.01
N SER A 411 -15.78 14.82 24.00
CA SER A 411 -15.02 15.95 23.43
C SER A 411 -15.15 16.05 21.90
N ILE A 412 -14.94 14.93 21.20
CA ILE A 412 -15.00 14.81 19.74
C ILE A 412 -16.40 15.22 19.23
N HIS A 413 -17.47 14.69 19.84
CA HIS A 413 -18.84 15.05 19.52
C HIS A 413 -19.14 16.52 19.84
N GLY A 414 -18.60 17.05 20.94
CA GLY A 414 -18.69 18.47 21.28
C GLY A 414 -18.06 19.42 20.24
N LYS A 415 -17.20 18.89 19.36
CA LYS A 415 -16.61 19.60 18.21
C LYS A 415 -17.30 19.28 16.87
N ASN A 416 -18.42 18.56 16.90
CA ASN A 416 -19.14 18.06 15.72
C ASN A 416 -18.29 17.12 14.82
N MET A 417 -17.32 16.42 15.42
CA MET A 417 -16.56 15.37 14.74
C MET A 417 -17.11 14.00 15.12
N ARG A 418 -16.79 12.98 14.30
CA ARG A 418 -17.14 11.57 14.55
C ARG A 418 -15.99 10.84 15.25
N LEU A 419 -16.30 9.92 16.16
CA LEU A 419 -15.33 8.99 16.74
C LEU A 419 -15.37 7.65 16.01
N SER A 420 -14.21 7.16 15.59
CA SER A 420 -14.05 5.83 15.01
C SER A 420 -12.83 5.11 15.56
N GLY A 421 -12.65 3.85 15.15
CA GLY A 421 -11.32 3.25 15.13
C GLY A 421 -11.26 1.79 15.50
N HIS A 422 -10.10 1.39 16.00
CA HIS A 422 -9.92 0.08 16.60
C HIS A 422 -10.59 0.07 17.96
N ILE A 423 -10.98 -1.12 18.40
CA ILE A 423 -11.40 -1.29 19.80
C ILE A 423 -10.15 -1.30 20.68
N PRO A 424 -10.09 -0.46 21.72
CA PRO A 424 -9.02 -0.51 22.71
C PRO A 424 -8.87 -1.91 23.32
N SER A 425 -7.64 -2.31 23.62
CA SER A 425 -7.41 -3.60 24.29
C SER A 425 -8.11 -3.63 25.66
N PHE A 426 -8.57 -4.81 26.07
CA PHE A 426 -9.36 -5.02 27.29
C PHE A 426 -10.74 -4.33 27.30
N MET A 427 -11.24 -3.89 26.13
CA MET A 427 -12.58 -3.36 25.91
C MET A 427 -13.33 -4.19 24.87
N THR A 428 -14.64 -4.34 25.01
CA THR A 428 -15.47 -4.97 23.97
C THR A 428 -15.99 -3.92 22.98
N ALA A 429 -16.30 -4.33 21.75
CA ALA A 429 -16.90 -3.44 20.76
C ALA A 429 -18.25 -2.88 21.25
N GLN A 430 -19.04 -3.70 21.97
CA GLN A 430 -20.27 -3.27 22.62
C GLN A 430 -20.03 -2.12 23.59
N GLN A 431 -18.99 -2.19 24.44
CA GLN A 431 -18.66 -1.12 25.36
C GLN A 431 -18.23 0.15 24.61
N ALA A 432 -17.42 0.02 23.56
CA ALA A 432 -16.97 1.15 22.75
C ALA A 432 -18.15 1.91 22.10
N VAL A 433 -19.15 1.19 21.60
CA VAL A 433 -20.39 1.76 21.04
C VAL A 433 -21.23 2.46 22.11
N ILE A 434 -21.33 1.87 23.31
CA ILE A 434 -22.03 2.49 24.45
C ILE A 434 -21.33 3.80 24.86
N ASP A 435 -20.00 3.82 24.79
CA ASP A 435 -19.16 4.95 25.20
C ASP A 435 -19.01 6.02 24.12
N GLY A 436 -19.52 5.80 22.90
CA GLY A 436 -19.70 6.85 21.90
C GLY A 436 -19.01 6.63 20.55
N PHE A 437 -18.59 5.41 20.20
CA PHE A 437 -18.15 5.13 18.83
C PHE A 437 -19.28 5.37 17.81
N ASP A 438 -18.98 6.14 16.77
CA ASP A 438 -19.84 6.32 15.59
C ASP A 438 -19.51 5.31 14.48
N GLU A 439 -18.34 4.69 14.55
CA GLU A 439 -17.85 3.80 13.52
C GLU A 439 -16.78 2.81 14.04
N ILE A 440 -16.87 1.55 13.63
CA ILE A 440 -15.87 0.52 13.96
C ILE A 440 -15.10 0.14 12.69
N GLN A 441 -13.77 0.14 12.83
CA GLN A 441 -12.84 -0.27 11.78
C GLN A 441 -12.48 -1.75 11.93
N HIS A 442 -12.45 -2.45 10.79
CA HIS A 442 -12.06 -3.84 10.62
C HIS A 442 -13.06 -4.87 11.18
N ILE A 443 -13.45 -5.83 10.34
CA ILE A 443 -14.44 -6.85 10.69
C ILE A 443 -14.01 -7.73 11.86
N ASN A 444 -12.71 -7.97 12.03
CA ASN A 444 -12.19 -8.79 13.13
C ASN A 444 -12.51 -8.18 14.50
N MET A 445 -12.60 -6.85 14.61
CA MET A 445 -12.96 -6.17 15.86
C MET A 445 -14.38 -6.51 16.32
N LEU A 446 -15.30 -6.78 15.39
CA LEU A 446 -16.65 -7.25 15.74
C LEU A 446 -16.64 -8.68 16.29
N PHE A 447 -15.75 -9.54 15.80
CA PHE A 447 -15.62 -10.90 16.30
C PHE A 447 -14.93 -10.94 17.66
N LEU A 448 -13.91 -10.10 17.87
CA LEU A 448 -13.21 -9.99 19.16
C LEU A 448 -14.15 -9.58 20.30
N ASN A 449 -15.27 -8.90 20.01
CA ASN A 449 -16.34 -8.65 20.99
C ASN A 449 -16.82 -9.92 21.71
N PHE A 450 -16.82 -11.07 21.02
CA PHE A 450 -17.29 -12.35 21.53
C PHE A 450 -16.16 -13.33 21.84
N LEU A 451 -15.03 -13.18 21.15
CA LEU A 451 -13.93 -14.15 21.20
C LEU A 451 -12.83 -13.79 22.20
N ALA A 452 -12.55 -12.50 22.39
CA ALA A 452 -11.51 -12.05 23.30
C ALA A 452 -12.02 -12.03 24.75
N GLY A 453 -11.26 -12.62 25.65
CA GLY A 453 -11.48 -12.57 27.09
C GLY A 453 -10.83 -11.33 27.74
N PRO A 454 -11.12 -11.08 29.04
CA PRO A 454 -10.64 -9.90 29.76
C PRO A 454 -9.11 -9.87 29.97
N LYS A 455 -8.40 -10.95 29.65
CA LYS A 455 -6.93 -11.06 29.76
C LYS A 455 -6.23 -11.09 28.40
N ASP A 456 -6.98 -11.13 27.31
CA ASP A 456 -6.42 -11.25 25.98
C ASP A 456 -5.97 -9.86 25.49
N ASP A 457 -4.67 -9.71 25.27
CA ASP A 457 -4.13 -8.45 24.78
C ASP A 457 -4.23 -8.38 23.25
N THR A 458 -5.31 -7.79 22.77
CA THR A 458 -5.63 -7.61 21.35
C THR A 458 -4.71 -6.63 20.62
N ARG A 459 -3.70 -6.06 21.29
CA ARG A 459 -2.62 -5.30 20.62
C ARG A 459 -1.58 -6.21 19.96
N THR A 460 -1.56 -7.50 20.31
CA THR A 460 -0.64 -8.49 19.75
C THR A 460 -1.22 -9.17 18.49
N PRO A 461 -0.45 -10.02 17.79
CA PRO A 461 -0.98 -10.85 16.69
C PRO A 461 -2.17 -11.76 17.07
N LEU A 462 -2.43 -11.96 18.37
CA LEU A 462 -3.60 -12.68 18.88
C LEU A 462 -4.91 -12.18 18.27
N ARG A 463 -5.02 -10.88 17.96
CA ARG A 463 -6.23 -10.28 17.36
C ARG A 463 -6.60 -10.88 15.99
N PHE A 464 -5.64 -11.51 15.32
CA PHE A 464 -5.79 -12.17 14.04
C PHE A 464 -5.99 -13.67 14.23
N SER A 465 -5.07 -14.34 14.92
CA SER A 465 -5.10 -15.80 15.11
C SER A 465 -6.35 -16.26 15.86
N LEU A 466 -6.78 -15.52 16.89
CA LEU A 466 -7.98 -15.86 17.65
C LEU A 466 -9.24 -15.86 16.78
N VAL A 467 -9.33 -14.93 15.83
CA VAL A 467 -10.45 -14.83 14.89
C VAL A 467 -10.34 -15.90 13.82
N ALA A 468 -9.15 -16.12 13.26
CA ALA A 468 -8.89 -17.20 12.30
C ALA A 468 -9.28 -18.58 12.87
N GLU A 469 -8.98 -18.83 14.14
CA GLU A 469 -9.25 -20.11 14.81
C GLU A 469 -10.70 -20.29 15.25
N LYS A 470 -11.42 -19.22 15.62
CA LYS A 470 -12.70 -19.35 16.34
C LYS A 470 -13.91 -18.72 15.65
N ALA A 471 -13.74 -17.81 14.70
CA ALA A 471 -14.87 -17.13 14.07
C ALA A 471 -15.83 -18.10 13.36
N GLY A 472 -15.30 -19.14 12.71
CA GLY A 472 -16.09 -20.17 12.03
C GLY A 472 -17.00 -21.00 12.95
N SER A 473 -16.75 -20.99 14.26
CA SER A 473 -17.54 -21.71 15.26
C SER A 473 -18.51 -20.80 16.04
N LEU A 474 -18.46 -19.48 15.82
CA LEU A 474 -19.36 -18.53 16.49
C LEU A 474 -20.78 -18.66 15.91
N ASP A 475 -21.76 -18.88 16.78
CA ASP A 475 -23.17 -18.87 16.40
C ASP A 475 -23.64 -17.43 16.13
N LEU A 476 -23.71 -17.07 14.85
CA LEU A 476 -24.16 -15.76 14.39
C LEU A 476 -25.69 -15.54 14.51
N ASP A 477 -26.44 -16.56 14.90
CA ASP A 477 -27.87 -16.47 15.23
C ASP A 477 -28.13 -16.48 16.75
N SER A 478 -27.06 -16.51 17.57
CA SER A 478 -27.19 -16.44 19.02
C SER A 478 -27.79 -15.10 19.47
N PRO A 479 -28.51 -15.06 20.61
CA PRO A 479 -29.07 -13.82 21.15
C PRO A 479 -28.04 -12.70 21.32
N ALA A 480 -26.83 -13.04 21.78
CA ALA A 480 -25.76 -12.07 21.98
C ALA A 480 -25.33 -11.36 20.68
N VAL A 481 -25.22 -12.10 19.57
CA VAL A 481 -24.88 -11.52 18.26
C VAL A 481 -26.03 -10.67 17.73
N ILE A 482 -27.28 -11.15 17.85
CA ILE A 482 -28.47 -10.42 17.41
C ILE A 482 -28.63 -9.10 18.18
N GLU A 483 -28.44 -9.12 19.50
CA GLU A 483 -28.51 -7.94 20.35
C GLU A 483 -27.39 -6.93 20.04
N PHE A 484 -26.17 -7.41 19.78
CA PHE A 484 -25.07 -6.55 19.36
C PHE A 484 -25.35 -5.87 18.01
N ILE A 485 -25.82 -6.61 17.00
CA ILE A 485 -26.21 -6.03 15.71
C ILE A 485 -27.35 -5.01 15.88
N ALA A 486 -28.32 -5.30 16.73
CA ALA A 486 -29.40 -4.37 17.05
C ALA A 486 -28.87 -3.09 17.73
N LEU A 487 -27.89 -3.21 18.63
CA LEU A 487 -27.21 -2.06 19.23
C LEU A 487 -26.54 -1.19 18.16
N LEU A 488 -25.75 -1.80 17.26
CA LEU A 488 -25.08 -1.09 16.16
C LEU A 488 -26.08 -0.30 15.31
N LYS A 489 -27.17 -0.95 14.91
CA LYS A 489 -28.26 -0.32 14.15
C LYS A 489 -28.89 0.84 14.92
N ASN A 490 -29.30 0.60 16.17
CA ASN A 490 -30.03 1.58 16.98
C ASN A 490 -29.19 2.82 17.30
N ARG A 491 -27.86 2.67 17.34
CA ARG A 491 -26.91 3.76 17.54
C ARG A 491 -26.42 4.38 16.22
N GLY A 492 -26.80 3.82 15.07
CA GLY A 492 -26.36 4.31 13.76
C GLY A 492 -24.85 4.13 13.52
N VAL A 493 -24.24 3.13 14.15
CA VAL A 493 -22.80 2.86 14.02
C VAL A 493 -22.50 2.40 12.61
N VAL A 494 -21.53 3.06 11.97
CA VAL A 494 -21.00 2.65 10.66
C VAL A 494 -20.01 1.51 10.87
N ILE A 495 -20.02 0.52 9.98
CA ILE A 495 -19.01 -0.53 9.96
C ILE A 495 -18.19 -0.38 8.69
N ASP A 496 -16.87 -0.34 8.86
CA ASP A 496 -15.87 -0.46 7.80
C ASP A 496 -15.19 -1.84 7.94
N PRO A 497 -15.67 -2.86 7.21
CA PRO A 497 -15.20 -4.23 7.39
C PRO A 497 -13.75 -4.48 7.01
N THR A 498 -13.22 -3.75 6.01
CA THR A 498 -11.94 -4.08 5.35
C THR A 498 -11.78 -5.60 5.13
N VAL A 499 -12.82 -6.27 4.66
CA VAL A 499 -12.88 -7.74 4.73
C VAL A 499 -11.86 -8.41 3.81
N THR A 500 -11.41 -7.72 2.77
CA THR A 500 -10.41 -8.19 1.82
C THR A 500 -9.10 -8.61 2.50
N ILE A 501 -8.60 -7.84 3.47
CA ILE A 501 -7.36 -8.19 4.18
C ILE A 501 -7.53 -9.43 5.05
N PHE A 502 -8.72 -9.66 5.61
CA PHE A 502 -8.98 -10.84 6.43
C PHE A 502 -9.34 -12.08 5.58
N ASP A 503 -9.99 -11.90 4.43
CA ASP A 503 -10.22 -12.98 3.46
C ASP A 503 -8.88 -13.49 2.92
N SER A 504 -7.96 -12.59 2.57
CA SER A 504 -6.57 -12.92 2.23
C SER A 504 -5.89 -13.65 3.38
N MET A 505 -5.80 -13.01 4.56
CA MET A 505 -5.10 -13.56 5.72
C MET A 505 -5.59 -14.96 6.16
N PHE A 506 -6.86 -15.29 5.95
CA PHE A 506 -7.46 -16.56 6.38
C PHE A 506 -7.54 -17.63 5.28
N ARG A 507 -7.24 -17.28 4.02
CA ARG A 507 -7.29 -18.23 2.89
C ARG A 507 -5.99 -18.33 2.11
N HIS A 508 -5.09 -17.38 2.26
CA HIS A 508 -3.85 -17.33 1.50
C HIS A 508 -2.77 -18.21 2.13
N ARG A 509 -2.57 -19.38 1.52
CA ARG A 509 -1.43 -20.25 1.82
C ARG A 509 -0.20 -19.79 1.05
N SER A 510 0.94 -19.69 1.73
CA SER A 510 2.21 -19.38 1.08
C SER A 510 2.53 -20.33 -0.08
N GLY A 511 2.96 -19.75 -1.21
CA GLY A 511 3.22 -20.46 -2.46
C GLY A 511 1.99 -20.60 -3.37
N GLU A 512 0.81 -20.23 -2.89
CA GLU A 512 -0.39 -20.07 -3.72
C GLU A 512 -0.62 -18.59 -4.02
N LEU A 513 -1.28 -18.29 -5.14
CA LEU A 513 -1.67 -16.92 -5.45
C LEU A 513 -2.76 -16.46 -4.48
N ASP A 514 -2.56 -15.30 -3.85
CA ASP A 514 -3.55 -14.71 -2.96
C ASP A 514 -4.91 -14.55 -3.67
N PRO A 515 -6.00 -15.16 -3.15
CA PRO A 515 -7.33 -15.03 -3.74
C PRO A 515 -7.83 -13.58 -3.81
N SER A 516 -7.37 -12.69 -2.92
CA SER A 516 -7.72 -11.27 -2.92
C SER A 516 -7.00 -10.45 -3.99
N TYR A 517 -5.97 -11.01 -4.64
CA TYR A 517 -5.27 -10.38 -5.76
C TYR A 517 -5.38 -11.16 -7.07
N ALA A 518 -5.95 -12.38 -7.06
CA ALA A 518 -6.02 -13.25 -8.22
C ALA A 518 -6.68 -12.60 -9.45
N MET A 519 -7.63 -11.68 -9.23
CA MET A 519 -8.35 -10.99 -10.28
C MET A 519 -7.52 -9.92 -11.02
N VAL A 520 -6.39 -9.49 -10.44
CA VAL A 520 -5.47 -8.50 -11.00
C VAL A 520 -4.06 -9.05 -11.27
N ALA A 521 -3.66 -10.14 -10.62
CA ALA A 521 -2.29 -10.65 -10.62
C ALA A 521 -1.64 -10.75 -12.01
N LYS A 522 -2.33 -11.35 -13.00
CA LYS A 522 -1.79 -11.53 -14.37
C LYS A 522 -1.47 -10.22 -15.11
N HIS A 523 -1.99 -9.09 -14.60
CA HIS A 523 -1.74 -7.76 -15.14
C HIS A 523 -0.53 -7.10 -14.48
N MET A 524 -0.14 -7.53 -13.29
CA MET A 524 0.92 -6.89 -12.51
C MET A 524 2.32 -7.21 -13.07
N PRO A 525 3.34 -6.38 -12.75
CA PRO A 525 4.73 -6.73 -13.01
C PRO A 525 5.11 -8.09 -12.37
N PRO A 526 6.03 -8.87 -12.97
CA PRO A 526 6.40 -10.18 -12.44
C PRO A 526 6.85 -10.16 -10.98
N SER A 527 7.65 -9.17 -10.57
CA SER A 527 8.09 -9.02 -9.17
C SER A 527 6.93 -8.79 -8.20
N VAL A 528 5.92 -8.03 -8.61
CA VAL A 528 4.70 -7.82 -7.82
C VAL A 528 3.88 -9.11 -7.73
N GLN A 529 3.77 -9.87 -8.83
CA GLN A 529 3.10 -11.19 -8.83
C GLN A 529 3.74 -12.17 -7.85
N ARG A 530 5.08 -12.17 -7.75
CA ARG A 530 5.80 -13.02 -6.81
C ARG A 530 5.50 -12.65 -5.35
N GLY A 531 5.38 -11.35 -5.06
CA GLY A 531 4.95 -10.87 -3.74
C GLY A 531 3.56 -11.39 -3.33
N MET A 532 2.65 -11.59 -4.30
CA MET A 532 1.31 -12.14 -4.06
C MET A 532 1.30 -13.64 -3.72
N LEU A 533 2.46 -14.30 -3.66
CA LEU A 533 2.58 -15.69 -3.20
C LEU A 533 2.85 -15.79 -1.69
N ALA A 534 3.22 -14.70 -1.03
CA ALA A 534 3.58 -14.70 0.38
C ALA A 534 2.34 -14.58 1.28
N GLY A 535 2.03 -15.65 2.01
CA GLY A 535 0.92 -15.66 2.96
C GLY A 535 1.24 -14.94 4.27
N ASP A 536 0.21 -14.38 4.91
CA ASP A 536 0.33 -13.67 6.18
C ASP A 536 0.41 -14.62 7.39
N LEU A 537 -0.52 -15.59 7.47
CA LEU A 537 -0.58 -16.59 8.53
C LEU A 537 -0.01 -17.91 8.04
N ASP A 538 0.49 -18.72 8.97
CA ASP A 538 0.95 -20.08 8.68
C ASP A 538 -0.26 -21.01 8.45
N ILE A 539 -0.73 -21.07 7.20
CA ILE A 539 -1.81 -21.94 6.76
C ILE A 539 -1.24 -23.29 6.29
N THR A 540 -1.64 -24.35 6.99
CA THR A 540 -1.21 -25.72 6.75
C THR A 540 -2.41 -26.61 6.45
N ASP A 541 -2.16 -27.86 6.04
CA ASP A 541 -3.23 -28.84 5.83
C ASP A 541 -4.04 -29.11 7.12
N GLU A 542 -3.49 -28.80 8.29
CA GLU A 542 -4.16 -28.99 9.58
C GLU A 542 -5.19 -27.89 9.91
N ASN A 543 -4.98 -26.66 9.43
CA ASN A 543 -5.79 -25.49 9.80
C ASN A 543 -6.54 -24.82 8.63
N VAL A 544 -6.24 -25.18 7.37
CA VAL A 544 -6.83 -24.54 6.17
C VAL A 544 -8.36 -24.53 6.19
N ASP A 545 -9.01 -25.66 6.51
CA ASP A 545 -10.46 -25.75 6.58
C ASP A 545 -11.05 -24.94 7.74
N LEU A 546 -10.31 -24.82 8.84
CA LEU A 546 -10.73 -24.02 10.00
C LEU A 546 -10.73 -22.54 9.64
N TYR A 547 -9.64 -22.04 9.05
CA TYR A 547 -9.49 -20.64 8.70
C TYR A 547 -10.44 -20.25 7.56
N ALA A 548 -10.65 -21.14 6.57
CA ALA A 548 -11.64 -20.94 5.53
C ALA A 548 -13.08 -20.79 6.08
N ARG A 549 -13.47 -21.57 7.10
CA ARG A 549 -14.76 -21.39 7.79
C ARG A 549 -14.85 -20.05 8.53
N SER A 550 -13.75 -19.57 9.09
CA SER A 550 -13.68 -18.26 9.74
C SER A 550 -13.83 -17.13 8.73
N ALA A 551 -13.19 -17.21 7.56
CA ALA A 551 -13.40 -16.27 6.46
C ALA A 551 -14.87 -16.26 5.98
N ASP A 552 -15.51 -17.43 5.85
CA ASP A 552 -16.94 -17.52 5.54
C ASP A 552 -17.81 -16.86 6.61
N ALA A 553 -17.43 -16.95 7.88
CA ALA A 553 -18.15 -16.32 8.98
C ALA A 553 -18.09 -14.79 8.89
N LEU A 554 -16.96 -14.22 8.45
CA LEU A 554 -16.82 -12.77 8.21
C LEU A 554 -17.86 -12.28 7.18
N LEU A 555 -17.96 -12.97 6.05
CA LEU A 555 -18.94 -12.64 5.00
C LEU A 555 -20.38 -12.80 5.50
N LYS A 556 -20.67 -13.86 6.26
CA LYS A 556 -22.00 -14.05 6.88
C LYS A 556 -22.34 -12.93 7.88
N MET A 557 -21.35 -12.41 8.63
CA MET A 557 -21.55 -11.27 9.51
C MET A 557 -21.90 -10.01 8.72
N ILE A 558 -21.16 -9.70 7.64
CA ILE A 558 -21.44 -8.57 6.75
C ILE A 558 -22.87 -8.64 6.18
N ALA A 559 -23.28 -9.82 5.72
CA ALA A 559 -24.63 -10.06 5.21
C ALA A 559 -25.71 -9.79 6.28
N ARG A 560 -25.44 -10.12 7.55
CA ARG A 560 -26.36 -9.88 8.67
C ARG A 560 -26.44 -8.40 9.04
N LEU A 561 -25.29 -7.71 9.10
CA LEU A 561 -25.22 -6.28 9.32
C LEU A 561 -26.03 -5.51 8.26
N HIS A 562 -25.79 -5.81 6.98
CA HIS A 562 -26.51 -5.20 5.86
C HIS A 562 -28.02 -5.46 5.95
N ARG A 563 -28.45 -6.72 6.13
CA ARG A 563 -29.88 -7.06 6.26
C ARG A 563 -30.56 -6.40 7.47
N ALA A 564 -29.82 -6.18 8.56
CA ALA A 564 -30.32 -5.47 9.72
C ALA A 564 -30.46 -3.96 9.47
N GLY A 565 -29.83 -3.42 8.42
CA GLY A 565 -29.79 -1.98 8.11
C GLY A 565 -28.71 -1.24 8.89
N VAL A 566 -27.66 -1.93 9.32
CA VAL A 566 -26.44 -1.28 9.86
C VAL A 566 -25.71 -0.61 8.69
N PRO A 567 -25.36 0.68 8.78
CA PRO A 567 -24.59 1.35 7.74
C PRO A 567 -23.24 0.67 7.49
N LEU A 568 -22.92 0.39 6.23
CA LEU A 568 -21.64 -0.14 5.79
C LEU A 568 -20.93 0.88 4.89
N VAL A 569 -19.61 0.90 4.95
CA VAL A 569 -18.72 1.53 3.96
C VAL A 569 -17.76 0.48 3.40
N ALA A 570 -17.16 0.74 2.24
CA ALA A 570 -16.11 -0.10 1.67
C ALA A 570 -14.75 0.59 1.84
N GLY A 571 -13.94 0.04 2.74
CA GLY A 571 -12.53 0.41 2.93
C GLY A 571 -11.63 -0.79 2.70
N THR A 572 -10.35 -0.57 2.42
CA THR A 572 -9.42 -1.65 2.02
C THR A 572 -8.29 -1.90 2.99
N ASP A 573 -7.61 -0.85 3.47
CA ASP A 573 -6.37 -0.93 4.25
C ASP A 573 -5.29 -1.79 3.55
N ALA A 574 -5.25 -1.72 2.22
CA ALA A 574 -4.42 -2.57 1.37
C ALA A 574 -4.02 -1.84 0.07
N MET A 575 -3.55 -2.59 -0.94
CA MET A 575 -3.06 -2.03 -2.21
C MET A 575 -4.08 -1.07 -2.84
N ALA A 576 -3.66 0.17 -3.06
CA ALA A 576 -4.48 1.28 -3.53
C ALA A 576 -5.24 0.96 -4.82
N GLY A 577 -6.53 1.28 -4.83
CA GLY A 577 -7.43 1.13 -5.98
C GLY A 577 -7.87 -0.30 -6.24
N PHE A 578 -6.93 -1.22 -6.44
CA PHE A 578 -7.21 -2.60 -6.85
C PHE A 578 -8.00 -3.41 -5.81
N THR A 579 -7.66 -3.26 -4.53
CA THR A 579 -8.30 -4.04 -3.45
C THR A 579 -9.72 -3.57 -3.17
N LEU A 580 -10.08 -2.33 -3.52
CA LEU A 580 -11.45 -1.87 -3.41
C LEU A 580 -12.37 -2.71 -4.31
N HIS A 581 -11.93 -3.04 -5.52
CA HIS A 581 -12.70 -3.90 -6.42
C HIS A 581 -12.98 -5.26 -5.78
N ARG A 582 -11.99 -5.84 -5.09
CA ARG A 582 -12.16 -7.09 -4.35
C ARG A 582 -13.10 -6.93 -3.14
N GLU A 583 -13.00 -5.84 -2.38
CA GLU A 583 -13.91 -5.56 -1.26
C GLU A 583 -15.38 -5.56 -1.72
N LEU A 584 -15.66 -4.96 -2.87
CA LEU A 584 -17.00 -4.95 -3.46
C LEU A 584 -17.45 -6.33 -3.94
N GLU A 585 -16.56 -7.10 -4.57
CA GLU A 585 -16.82 -8.49 -4.95
C GLU A 585 -17.09 -9.38 -3.72
N LEU A 586 -16.45 -9.13 -2.58
CA LEU A 586 -16.69 -9.86 -1.33
C LEU A 586 -18.04 -9.49 -0.71
N TYR A 587 -18.48 -8.24 -0.81
CA TYR A 587 -19.83 -7.84 -0.37
C TYR A 587 -20.91 -8.50 -1.22
N GLN A 588 -20.66 -8.61 -2.53
CA GLN A 588 -21.53 -9.36 -3.43
C GLN A 588 -21.56 -10.86 -3.08
N GLN A 589 -20.41 -11.47 -2.80
CA GLN A 589 -20.30 -12.87 -2.35
C GLN A 589 -20.99 -13.11 -1.00
N ALA A 590 -21.00 -12.11 -0.11
CA ALA A 590 -21.77 -12.14 1.14
C ALA A 590 -23.29 -12.11 0.90
N GLY A 591 -23.74 -11.81 -0.32
CA GLY A 591 -25.15 -11.78 -0.72
C GLY A 591 -25.78 -10.38 -0.75
N ILE A 592 -24.97 -9.31 -0.73
CA ILE A 592 -25.45 -7.94 -0.93
C ILE A 592 -25.69 -7.72 -2.43
N GLY A 593 -26.85 -7.18 -2.81
CA GLY A 593 -27.19 -6.94 -4.21
C GLY A 593 -26.26 -5.89 -4.86
N HIS A 594 -25.99 -6.03 -6.16
CA HIS A 594 -25.04 -5.15 -6.88
C HIS A 594 -25.33 -3.65 -6.71
N ALA A 595 -26.61 -3.26 -6.77
CA ALA A 595 -27.02 -1.87 -6.57
C ALA A 595 -26.67 -1.34 -5.17
N ASP A 596 -26.79 -2.18 -4.14
CA ASP A 596 -26.48 -1.82 -2.76
C ASP A 596 -24.96 -1.76 -2.56
N VAL A 597 -24.20 -2.71 -3.10
CA VAL A 597 -22.72 -2.67 -3.09
C VAL A 597 -22.21 -1.40 -3.75
N LEU A 598 -22.72 -1.06 -4.94
CA LEU A 598 -22.31 0.16 -5.63
C LEU A 598 -22.71 1.42 -4.84
N ARG A 599 -23.88 1.42 -4.19
CA ARG A 599 -24.31 2.53 -3.35
C ARG A 599 -23.42 2.69 -2.12
N ILE A 600 -23.00 1.60 -1.48
CA ILE A 600 -22.05 1.60 -0.35
C ILE A 600 -20.76 2.30 -0.78
N ALA A 601 -20.21 1.96 -1.94
CA ALA A 601 -18.95 2.49 -2.48
C ALA A 601 -19.06 3.88 -3.18
N THR A 602 -20.24 4.52 -3.14
CA THR A 602 -20.48 5.82 -3.79
C THR A 602 -21.26 6.75 -2.87
N LEU A 603 -22.59 6.80 -3.00
CA LEU A 603 -23.45 7.72 -2.26
C LEU A 603 -23.45 7.45 -0.75
N GLY A 604 -23.34 6.18 -0.33
CA GLY A 604 -23.24 5.77 1.07
C GLY A 604 -21.97 6.31 1.72
N ALA A 605 -20.82 6.04 1.10
CA ALA A 605 -19.54 6.59 1.51
C ALA A 605 -19.54 8.13 1.56
N ALA A 606 -20.08 8.78 0.53
CA ALA A 606 -20.19 10.25 0.49
C ALA A 606 -21.04 10.79 1.66
N LYS A 607 -22.14 10.13 2.04
CA LYS A 607 -22.94 10.51 3.21
C LYS A 607 -22.17 10.34 4.52
N VAL A 608 -21.44 9.24 4.69
CA VAL A 608 -20.62 9.02 5.89
C VAL A 608 -19.50 10.06 6.01
N ALA A 609 -18.93 10.48 4.87
CA ALA A 609 -17.93 11.54 4.81
C ALA A 609 -18.51 12.97 4.87
N GLY A 610 -19.83 13.16 4.90
CA GLY A 610 -20.48 14.48 4.88
C GLY A 610 -20.31 15.24 3.55
N MET A 611 -20.17 14.52 2.44
CA MET A 611 -19.87 15.04 1.10
C MET A 611 -20.98 14.73 0.08
N GLU A 612 -22.15 14.26 0.52
CA GLU A 612 -23.26 13.88 -0.36
C GLU A 612 -23.85 15.06 -1.15
N ALA A 613 -23.65 16.29 -0.69
CA ALA A 613 -24.03 17.49 -1.46
C ALA A 613 -23.08 17.76 -2.63
N GLU A 614 -21.83 17.29 -2.55
CA GLU A 614 -20.77 17.58 -3.52
C GLU A 614 -20.47 16.40 -4.45
N SER A 615 -20.71 15.16 -4.01
CA SER A 615 -20.26 13.94 -4.71
C SER A 615 -21.15 12.72 -4.40
N GLY A 616 -20.74 11.53 -4.86
CA GLY A 616 -21.40 10.24 -4.61
C GLY A 616 -22.59 9.91 -5.52
N SER A 617 -23.03 10.82 -6.39
CA SER A 617 -24.02 10.54 -7.43
C SER A 617 -23.81 11.42 -8.67
N ILE A 618 -24.32 10.98 -9.83
CA ILE A 618 -24.32 11.79 -11.06
C ILE A 618 -25.59 12.65 -11.03
N SER A 619 -25.49 13.85 -10.46
CA SER A 619 -26.62 14.76 -10.24
C SER A 619 -26.21 16.22 -10.39
N VAL A 620 -27.14 17.07 -10.84
CA VAL A 620 -26.87 18.50 -11.07
C VAL A 620 -26.36 19.18 -9.79
N GLY A 621 -25.34 20.03 -9.93
CA GLY A 621 -24.68 20.75 -8.85
C GLY A 621 -23.43 20.06 -8.31
N LYS A 622 -23.37 18.72 -8.37
CA LYS A 622 -22.25 17.93 -7.87
C LYS A 622 -21.01 18.04 -8.77
N LYS A 623 -19.86 17.67 -8.23
CA LYS A 623 -18.59 17.55 -8.97
C LYS A 623 -18.74 16.52 -10.08
N ALA A 624 -18.06 16.77 -11.20
CA ALA A 624 -17.95 15.83 -12.32
C ALA A 624 -16.90 14.74 -12.03
N ASP A 625 -17.14 13.98 -10.96
CA ASP A 625 -16.31 12.86 -10.54
C ASP A 625 -17.04 11.56 -10.86
N PHE A 626 -16.71 10.94 -11.99
CA PHE A 626 -17.36 9.72 -12.47
C PHE A 626 -16.43 8.86 -13.32
N VAL A 627 -16.82 7.59 -13.49
CA VAL A 627 -16.07 6.58 -14.23
C VAL A 627 -16.93 6.08 -15.39
N LEU A 628 -16.33 6.03 -16.57
CA LEU A 628 -16.91 5.44 -17.76
C LEU A 628 -16.41 4.00 -17.89
N LEU A 629 -17.31 3.04 -17.87
CA LEU A 629 -17.06 1.61 -17.80
C LEU A 629 -17.38 0.92 -19.13
N ALA A 630 -16.62 -0.14 -19.43
CA ALA A 630 -16.90 -1.05 -20.54
C ALA A 630 -17.99 -2.10 -20.23
N GLY A 631 -18.51 -2.14 -19.01
CA GLY A 631 -19.51 -3.11 -18.56
C GLY A 631 -20.50 -2.52 -17.54
N ASN A 632 -21.58 -3.25 -17.25
CA ASN A 632 -22.64 -2.81 -16.35
C ASN A 632 -22.46 -3.38 -14.93
N PRO A 633 -22.10 -2.56 -13.92
CA PRO A 633 -21.89 -3.03 -12.55
C PRO A 633 -23.18 -3.41 -11.82
N LEU A 634 -24.36 -3.12 -12.38
CA LEU A 634 -25.63 -3.62 -11.85
C LEU A 634 -25.91 -5.07 -12.26
N GLU A 635 -25.25 -5.57 -13.30
CA GLU A 635 -25.34 -6.96 -13.77
C GLU A 635 -24.19 -7.82 -13.23
N ASP A 636 -22.98 -7.28 -13.22
CA ASP A 636 -21.79 -7.90 -12.65
C ASP A 636 -20.94 -6.82 -11.97
N ILE A 637 -20.86 -6.88 -10.64
CA ILE A 637 -20.08 -5.89 -9.86
C ILE A 637 -18.62 -5.82 -10.32
N SER A 638 -18.06 -6.91 -10.86
CA SER A 638 -16.68 -6.97 -11.31
C SER A 638 -16.37 -6.05 -12.51
N ALA A 639 -17.42 -5.55 -13.19
CA ALA A 639 -17.29 -4.54 -14.24
C ALA A 639 -16.62 -3.24 -13.78
N VAL A 640 -16.57 -2.94 -12.47
CA VAL A 640 -15.81 -1.79 -11.95
C VAL A 640 -14.30 -1.87 -12.24
N ARG A 641 -13.77 -3.06 -12.55
CA ARG A 641 -12.39 -3.30 -12.98
C ARG A 641 -12.11 -2.89 -14.43
N LEU A 642 -13.13 -2.46 -15.17
CA LEU A 642 -13.04 -2.14 -16.59
C LEU A 642 -13.26 -0.64 -16.88
N PRO A 643 -12.52 0.28 -16.23
CA PRO A 643 -12.64 1.70 -16.53
C PRO A 643 -12.02 2.01 -17.90
N LEU A 644 -12.77 2.75 -18.72
CA LEU A 644 -12.34 3.29 -20.02
C LEU A 644 -11.85 4.74 -19.87
N ALA A 645 -12.48 5.50 -18.98
CA ALA A 645 -12.08 6.85 -18.63
C ALA A 645 -12.48 7.18 -17.20
N VAL A 646 -11.65 7.97 -16.52
CA VAL A 646 -11.92 8.46 -15.16
C VAL A 646 -11.90 9.98 -15.20
N PHE A 647 -12.95 10.58 -14.64
CA PHE A 647 -13.13 12.01 -14.59
C PHE A 647 -12.98 12.48 -13.15
N LYS A 648 -12.13 13.49 -12.92
CA LYS A 648 -12.00 14.18 -11.64
C LYS A 648 -12.13 15.69 -11.88
N GLY A 649 -13.32 16.24 -11.70
CA GLY A 649 -13.66 17.63 -12.01
C GLY A 649 -13.42 17.98 -13.49
N ASN A 650 -12.35 18.73 -13.78
CA ASN A 650 -11.96 19.13 -15.14
C ASN A 650 -10.79 18.32 -15.70
N ARG A 651 -10.56 17.12 -15.19
CA ARG A 651 -9.48 16.25 -15.67
C ARG A 651 -10.06 14.93 -16.14
N TRP A 652 -9.57 14.52 -17.30
CA TRP A 652 -9.78 13.20 -17.88
C TRP A 652 -8.50 12.40 -17.70
N TYR A 653 -8.66 11.15 -17.28
CA TYR A 653 -7.59 10.14 -17.29
C TYR A 653 -7.99 8.93 -18.13
N GLU A 654 -7.01 8.37 -18.82
CA GLU A 654 -7.12 7.10 -19.57
C GLU A 654 -6.48 5.99 -18.73
N PRO A 655 -7.26 5.14 -18.03
CA PRO A 655 -6.74 4.10 -17.16
C PRO A 655 -5.68 3.21 -17.79
N ALA A 656 -5.83 2.85 -19.08
CA ALA A 656 -4.84 2.07 -19.80
C ALA A 656 -3.44 2.72 -19.77
N ARG A 657 -3.36 4.03 -20.03
CA ARG A 657 -2.09 4.77 -19.99
C ARG A 657 -1.54 4.92 -18.57
N LEU A 658 -2.42 5.05 -17.58
CA LEU A 658 -2.01 5.07 -16.16
C LEU A 658 -1.41 3.73 -15.75
N TYR A 659 -2.06 2.62 -16.10
CA TYR A 659 -1.55 1.27 -15.81
C TYR A 659 -0.21 1.02 -16.49
N GLU A 660 -0.07 1.37 -17.78
CA GLU A 660 1.19 1.20 -18.51
C GLU A 660 2.35 1.99 -17.87
N ALA A 661 2.08 3.19 -17.38
CA ALA A 661 3.10 4.03 -16.72
C ALA A 661 3.67 3.41 -15.43
N ILE A 662 2.97 2.43 -14.85
CA ILE A 662 3.35 1.74 -13.61
C ILE A 662 3.62 0.25 -13.84
N GLY A 663 3.82 -0.15 -15.11
CA GLY A 663 4.12 -1.53 -15.49
C GLY A 663 2.95 -2.51 -15.40
N VAL A 664 1.72 -2.02 -15.18
CA VAL A 664 0.50 -2.83 -15.15
C VAL A 664 -0.07 -2.95 -16.55
N ARG A 665 -0.39 -4.17 -16.96
CA ARG A 665 -1.07 -4.42 -18.24
C ARG A 665 -2.51 -3.91 -18.16
N PRO A 666 -3.00 -3.09 -19.10
CA PRO A 666 -4.37 -2.57 -19.04
C PRO A 666 -5.44 -3.67 -18.97
N PHE A 667 -6.53 -3.37 -18.25
CA PHE A 667 -7.73 -4.23 -18.16
C PHE A 667 -8.70 -3.99 -19.33
N THR A 668 -8.61 -2.81 -19.93
CA THR A 668 -9.38 -2.33 -21.09
C THR A 668 -8.41 -1.88 -22.18
N ARG A 669 -8.88 -1.80 -23.43
CA ARG A 669 -8.10 -1.33 -24.59
C ARG A 669 -8.53 0.04 -25.04
#